data_AF-A0A5J4XA83-F1
#
_entry.id   AF-A0A5J4XA83-F1
#
_cell.length_a   1.000
_cell.length_b   1.000
_cell.length_c   1.000
_cell.angle_alpha   90.00
_cell.angle_beta   90.00
_cell.angle_gamma   90.00
#
_symmetry.space_group_name_H-M   'P 1'
#
loop_
_entity.id
_entity.type
_entity.pdbx_description
1 polymer ?
#
loop_
_entity_poly.entity_id
_entity_poly.type
_entity_poly.pdbx_seq_one_letter_code
_entity_poly.pdbx_strand_id
1 'polypeptide(L)'
;MLSSAKLQKNAVDDKQLSELVMNCLQEIGVSAQIDSQVVKMMMLLIKEDSDKDFLVTCLEGEFKPSIAKAAVEALASELQKLSSAKMQNISPIISVIPVQPDPIQLIVYNLNLFTTEEQLKKLFQDDSVLSIYIPSNQGQKRGFAFITMKDINKAYNASKYLNGTVMDKQQLKIQIMKNCFIHEEEEEEYNDAHNIEDIFTSDTLNEEEKTQQLNQLVLELVCYRVSRIPSVYLSTGDNSQSLLFNDIKKSGLISKILDLLKQRMVLEEKEDQSFSLITEQLLRIYLIIMYEQYINIDNLKICTTVISKNISSLIELIKNNNTVEDDKEMNKKIESLTKTLNTLSETSQYNGFNMKCLTEYLQIHEKVSPLMHINCRIEPQCLLSINTQEAQLLQLQASSYEVLRYVSQFDRQIQNYLIDQHSIFPHLTYFIVQFASSNSISQQQQQEQGEQQPLSCTQSTVLSSVEILYRIVLLSSINYRTVATAPNLFSSLVKLSKYKLYQKYDENQDKEAKEIRYYSRWILQLIHEKNDDEIQIQLSHSGYGSVLGVSVASSEYGEEGNTNEINKTLVNISVFYKELYLGRELDIRHNAPPPLQRLPQELKQSLELLEEEGLEEIEGHLTSCGQTSHGFVKENAINAKNATLNVSLHLSNVPHT
;
A
#
# COMPACT_ATOMS: atom_id res chain seq x y z
N MET A 1 5.18 29.28 -13.74
CA MET A 1 6.63 29.33 -14.10
C MET A 1 7.39 28.15 -13.52
N LEU A 2 7.37 27.86 -12.21
CA LEU A 2 7.81 26.53 -11.73
C LEU A 2 6.98 25.40 -12.37
N SER A 3 5.66 25.62 -12.56
CA SER A 3 4.77 24.75 -13.35
C SER A 3 5.26 24.41 -14.78
N SER A 4 6.03 25.28 -15.43
CA SER A 4 6.64 25.02 -16.74
C SER A 4 8.02 24.36 -16.67
N ALA A 5 8.67 24.37 -15.50
CA ALA A 5 9.88 23.57 -15.24
C ALA A 5 9.54 22.10 -14.92
N LYS A 6 8.34 21.82 -14.36
CA LYS A 6 7.88 20.46 -14.05
C LYS A 6 7.91 19.47 -15.24
N LEU A 7 7.90 19.97 -16.48
CA LEU A 7 7.96 19.16 -17.71
C LEU A 7 9.38 18.80 -18.21
N GLN A 8 10.46 19.24 -17.56
CA GLN A 8 11.83 18.84 -17.92
C GLN A 8 12.66 18.32 -16.72
N LYS A 9 12.00 17.86 -15.65
CA LYS A 9 12.66 17.29 -14.46
C LYS A 9 13.51 16.03 -14.76
N ASN A 10 13.25 15.34 -15.88
CA ASN A 10 13.99 14.16 -16.34
C ASN A 10 15.19 14.49 -17.24
N ALA A 11 15.51 15.78 -17.49
CA ALA A 11 16.49 16.19 -18.51
C ALA A 11 17.84 16.70 -17.96
N VAL A 12 18.00 16.76 -16.63
CA VAL A 12 19.19 17.23 -15.91
C VAL A 12 19.66 16.10 -15.00
N ASP A 13 20.91 15.66 -15.14
CA ASP A 13 21.47 14.61 -14.27
C ASP A 13 21.95 15.17 -12.92
N ASP A 14 22.17 14.28 -11.94
CA ASP A 14 22.58 14.67 -10.59
C ASP A 14 23.92 15.43 -10.51
N LYS A 15 24.82 15.20 -11.49
CA LYS A 15 26.07 15.95 -11.55
C LYS A 15 25.83 17.36 -12.09
N GLN A 16 25.05 17.50 -13.16
CA GLN A 16 24.62 18.81 -13.66
C GLN A 16 23.83 19.59 -12.61
N LEU A 17 22.97 18.91 -11.83
CA LEU A 17 22.21 19.53 -10.75
C LEU A 17 23.12 19.94 -9.58
N SER A 18 24.12 19.14 -9.21
CA SER A 18 25.07 19.51 -8.16
C SER A 18 25.97 20.67 -8.59
N GLU A 19 26.43 20.70 -9.85
CA GLU A 19 27.15 21.83 -10.44
C GLU A 19 26.27 23.10 -10.49
N LEU A 20 24.96 22.97 -10.79
CA LEU A 20 24.01 24.09 -10.78
C LEU A 20 23.81 24.66 -9.36
N VAL A 21 23.57 23.78 -8.38
CA VAL A 21 23.42 24.17 -6.95
C VAL A 21 24.71 24.81 -6.43
N MET A 22 25.87 24.25 -6.75
CA MET A 22 27.18 24.81 -6.39
C MET A 22 27.40 26.21 -6.98
N ASN A 23 27.07 26.43 -8.26
CA ASN A 23 27.16 27.74 -8.89
C ASN A 23 26.23 28.76 -8.21
N CYS A 24 24.97 28.40 -7.94
CA CYS A 24 24.02 29.27 -7.24
C CYS A 24 24.48 29.63 -5.83
N LEU A 25 25.08 28.69 -5.08
CA LEU A 25 25.68 28.95 -3.77
C LEU A 25 26.91 29.86 -3.87
N GLN A 26 27.75 29.68 -4.89
CA GLN A 26 28.93 30.51 -5.10
C GLN A 26 28.58 31.95 -5.49
N GLU A 27 27.51 32.18 -6.28
CA GLU A 27 27.04 33.52 -6.65
C GLU A 27 26.56 34.34 -5.43
N ILE A 28 25.97 33.69 -4.42
CA ILE A 28 25.58 34.34 -3.16
C ILE A 28 26.71 34.39 -2.11
N GLY A 29 27.93 33.97 -2.47
CA GLY A 29 29.12 34.01 -1.60
C GLY A 29 29.26 32.84 -0.62
N VAL A 30 28.53 31.73 -0.82
CA VAL A 30 28.62 30.52 0.01
C VAL A 30 29.52 29.48 -0.66
N SER A 31 30.71 29.25 -0.09
CA SER A 31 31.62 28.20 -0.55
C SER A 31 31.22 26.83 0.01
N ALA A 32 30.45 26.06 -0.75
CA ALA A 32 30.13 24.67 -0.45
C ALA A 32 31.13 23.67 -1.08
N GLN A 33 30.96 22.37 -0.79
CA GLN A 33 31.55 21.27 -1.54
C GLN A 33 30.43 20.41 -2.14
N ILE A 34 30.70 19.75 -3.27
CA ILE A 34 29.70 18.89 -3.96
C ILE A 34 29.13 17.83 -3.03
N ASP A 35 29.98 17.24 -2.17
CA ASP A 35 29.58 16.23 -1.18
C ASP A 35 28.98 16.78 0.11
N SER A 36 28.87 18.11 0.28
CA SER A 36 28.38 18.72 1.51
C SER A 36 26.89 18.41 1.76
N GLN A 37 26.53 18.34 3.04
CA GLN A 37 25.16 18.09 3.49
C GLN A 37 24.17 19.14 2.94
N VAL A 38 24.62 20.40 2.80
CA VAL A 38 23.84 21.49 2.18
C VAL A 38 23.53 21.20 0.71
N VAL A 39 24.52 20.86 -0.12
CA VAL A 39 24.31 20.57 -1.55
C VAL A 39 23.40 19.35 -1.72
N LYS A 40 23.64 18.30 -0.93
CA LYS A 40 22.80 17.09 -0.91
C LYS A 40 21.36 17.38 -0.48
N MET A 41 21.15 18.21 0.55
CA MET A 41 19.82 18.60 1.03
C MET A 41 19.09 19.47 -0.02
N MET A 42 19.76 20.44 -0.64
CA MET A 42 19.16 21.22 -1.73
C MET A 42 18.80 20.33 -2.92
N MET A 43 19.67 19.41 -3.34
CA MET A 43 19.35 18.43 -4.40
C MET A 43 18.17 17.52 -4.03
N LEU A 44 18.04 17.10 -2.77
CA LEU A 44 16.92 16.28 -2.30
C LEU A 44 15.60 17.04 -2.42
N LEU A 45 15.54 18.25 -1.85
CA LEU A 45 14.33 19.08 -1.82
C LEU A 45 13.89 19.54 -3.23
N ILE A 46 14.85 19.76 -4.15
CA ILE A 46 14.56 19.99 -5.58
C ILE A 46 13.88 18.76 -6.20
N LYS A 47 14.33 17.54 -5.89
CA LYS A 47 13.73 16.29 -6.39
C LYS A 47 12.35 16.06 -5.80
N GLU A 48 12.16 16.31 -4.51
CA GLU A 48 10.91 16.12 -3.75
C GLU A 48 9.82 17.15 -4.08
N ASP A 49 10.11 18.13 -4.95
CA ASP A 49 9.13 19.12 -5.46
C ASP A 49 8.57 20.05 -4.36
N SER A 50 9.35 20.25 -3.29
CA SER A 50 9.00 21.03 -2.11
C SER A 50 8.72 22.51 -2.41
N ASP A 51 7.86 23.13 -1.60
CA ASP A 51 7.50 24.54 -1.75
C ASP A 51 8.69 25.47 -1.45
N LYS A 52 8.69 26.66 -2.07
CA LYS A 52 9.73 27.70 -1.92
C LYS A 52 9.92 28.10 -0.47
N ASP A 53 8.85 28.23 0.30
CA ASP A 53 8.93 28.68 1.69
C ASP A 53 9.37 27.54 2.63
N PHE A 54 9.12 26.27 2.26
CA PHE A 54 9.73 25.10 2.92
C PHE A 54 11.23 25.03 2.64
N LEU A 55 11.66 25.23 1.38
CA LEU A 55 13.07 25.32 0.99
C LEU A 55 13.83 26.40 1.79
N VAL A 56 13.24 27.58 1.97
CA VAL A 56 13.83 28.64 2.82
C VAL A 56 13.89 28.20 4.28
N THR A 57 12.82 27.64 4.83
CA THR A 57 12.77 27.16 6.23
C THR A 57 13.84 26.08 6.51
N CYS A 58 14.05 25.13 5.60
CA CYS A 58 15.10 24.12 5.74
C CYS A 58 16.52 24.72 5.69
N LEU A 59 16.74 25.74 4.87
CA LEU A 59 18.03 26.43 4.76
C LEU A 59 18.28 27.42 5.91
N GLU A 60 17.24 27.90 6.60
CA GLU A 60 17.35 28.74 7.80
C GLU A 60 17.90 28.01 9.04
N GLY A 61 17.92 26.68 9.03
CA GLY A 61 18.63 25.87 10.03
C GLY A 61 20.16 25.89 9.90
N GLU A 62 20.68 26.10 8.68
CA GLU A 62 22.12 26.05 8.34
C GLU A 62 22.70 27.45 8.01
N PHE A 63 21.85 28.38 7.54
CA PHE A 63 22.24 29.71 7.07
C PHE A 63 21.37 30.82 7.67
N LYS A 64 21.86 32.06 7.62
CA LYS A 64 21.04 33.23 7.97
C LYS A 64 19.86 33.35 6.99
N PRO A 65 18.65 33.74 7.45
CA PRO A 65 17.46 33.96 6.61
C PRO A 65 17.68 34.71 5.29
N SER A 66 18.48 35.78 5.33
CA SER A 66 18.80 36.58 4.13
C SER A 66 19.62 35.82 3.07
N ILE A 67 20.37 34.79 3.48
CA ILE A 67 21.19 33.94 2.60
C ILE A 67 20.35 32.75 2.10
N ALA A 68 19.60 32.10 3.01
CA ALA A 68 18.66 31.03 2.68
C ALA A 68 17.68 31.46 1.59
N LYS A 69 17.05 32.63 1.74
CA LYS A 69 16.13 33.18 0.73
C LYS A 69 16.81 33.49 -0.61
N ALA A 70 18.03 34.04 -0.59
CA ALA A 70 18.77 34.35 -1.81
C ALA A 70 19.16 33.08 -2.60
N ALA A 71 19.55 32.01 -1.91
CA ALA A 71 19.89 30.72 -2.53
C ALA A 71 18.72 30.14 -3.34
N VAL A 72 17.53 30.13 -2.75
CA VAL A 72 16.30 29.61 -3.37
C VAL A 72 15.86 30.47 -4.56
N GLU A 73 16.06 31.79 -4.51
CA GLU A 73 15.69 32.71 -5.59
C GLU A 73 16.66 32.64 -6.78
N ALA A 74 17.97 32.47 -6.56
CA ALA A 74 18.93 32.23 -7.64
C ALA A 74 18.66 30.91 -8.38
N LEU A 75 18.48 29.82 -7.63
CA LEU A 75 18.21 28.48 -8.16
C LEU A 75 16.94 28.45 -9.04
N ALA A 76 15.87 29.12 -8.61
CA ALA A 76 14.62 29.20 -9.37
C ALA A 76 14.78 29.91 -10.73
N SER A 77 15.76 30.81 -10.87
CA SER A 77 16.05 31.52 -12.12
C SER A 77 16.76 30.65 -13.17
N GLU A 78 17.71 29.81 -12.75
CA GLU A 78 18.46 28.93 -13.65
C GLU A 78 17.60 27.77 -14.19
N LEU A 79 16.78 27.15 -13.34
CA LEU A 79 15.87 26.07 -13.75
C LEU A 79 14.89 26.52 -14.87
N GLN A 80 14.62 27.82 -15.00
CA GLN A 80 13.80 28.38 -16.06
C GLN A 80 14.53 28.53 -17.41
N LYS A 81 15.87 28.55 -17.44
CA LYS A 81 16.65 28.66 -18.69
C LYS A 81 16.75 27.31 -19.41
N LEU A 82 16.93 26.24 -18.63
CA LEU A 82 17.07 24.86 -19.09
C LEU A 82 15.85 24.37 -19.91
N SER A 83 14.63 24.84 -19.61
CA SER A 83 13.37 24.32 -20.16
C SER A 83 13.11 24.60 -21.66
N SER A 84 14.13 25.00 -22.42
CA SER A 84 13.99 25.59 -23.77
C SER A 84 14.64 24.80 -24.91
N ALA A 85 15.45 23.76 -24.62
CA ALA A 85 16.55 23.40 -25.52
C ALA A 85 16.48 22.04 -26.27
N LYS A 86 15.56 21.10 -25.96
CA LYS A 86 15.63 19.72 -26.51
C LYS A 86 14.28 19.10 -26.90
N MET A 87 14.05 18.93 -28.21
CA MET A 87 13.11 17.95 -28.79
C MET A 87 13.60 17.52 -30.20
N GLN A 88 13.94 16.23 -30.40
CA GLN A 88 13.84 15.53 -31.70
C GLN A 88 14.24 14.03 -31.65
N ASN A 89 13.44 13.21 -32.34
CA ASN A 89 13.72 11.89 -32.95
C ASN A 89 13.81 10.61 -32.08
N ILE A 90 13.09 9.56 -32.55
CA ILE A 90 12.98 8.16 -32.06
C ILE A 90 12.62 7.28 -33.30
N SER A 91 13.07 6.02 -33.43
CA SER A 91 12.35 4.89 -34.12
C SER A 91 13.09 3.52 -34.10
N PRO A 92 12.42 2.36 -34.38
CA PRO A 92 12.81 1.02 -33.85
C PRO A 92 12.82 -0.17 -34.87
N ILE A 93 12.97 -1.43 -34.38
CA ILE A 93 12.64 -2.75 -34.98
C ILE A 93 12.75 -3.87 -33.87
N ILE A 94 12.07 -5.03 -33.74
CA ILE A 94 11.04 -5.89 -34.45
C ILE A 94 11.60 -7.27 -34.92
N SER A 95 11.02 -8.48 -34.68
CA SER A 95 10.34 -9.15 -33.52
C SER A 95 9.97 -10.62 -33.88
N VAL A 96 10.00 -11.61 -32.96
CA VAL A 96 9.61 -13.05 -33.21
C VAL A 96 8.87 -13.68 -32.01
N ILE A 97 7.79 -14.46 -32.22
CA ILE A 97 6.94 -15.13 -31.18
C ILE A 97 6.26 -16.43 -31.73
N PRO A 98 6.05 -17.50 -30.92
CA PRO A 98 5.21 -18.69 -31.23
C PRO A 98 3.78 -18.71 -30.61
N VAL A 99 3.04 -19.82 -30.82
CA VAL A 99 1.55 -19.95 -30.81
C VAL A 99 0.88 -20.04 -29.41
N GLN A 100 -0.42 -19.69 -29.34
CA GLN A 100 -1.35 -19.75 -28.18
C GLN A 100 -2.78 -20.24 -28.62
N PRO A 101 -3.75 -20.52 -27.73
CA PRO A 101 -5.11 -20.97 -28.08
C PRO A 101 -6.22 -19.88 -28.07
N ASP A 102 -7.44 -20.25 -28.49
CA ASP A 102 -8.64 -19.38 -28.61
C ASP A 102 -9.54 -19.38 -27.34
N PRO A 103 -10.37 -18.33 -27.12
CA PRO A 103 -10.45 -17.08 -27.88
C PRO A 103 -9.25 -16.18 -27.58
N ILE A 104 -8.84 -15.37 -28.56
CA ILE A 104 -7.60 -14.60 -28.50
C ILE A 104 -7.85 -13.10 -28.55
N GLN A 105 -6.99 -12.31 -27.90
CA GLN A 105 -7.12 -10.86 -27.84
C GLN A 105 -6.00 -10.15 -28.62
N LEU A 106 -6.37 -9.05 -29.26
CA LEU A 106 -5.46 -8.12 -29.91
C LEU A 106 -5.39 -6.83 -29.11
N ILE A 107 -4.21 -6.23 -29.03
CA ILE A 107 -4.03 -4.85 -28.58
C ILE A 107 -3.65 -3.96 -29.75
N VAL A 108 -4.34 -2.83 -29.87
CA VAL A 108 -4.18 -1.81 -30.90
C VAL A 108 -3.61 -0.56 -30.24
N TYR A 109 -2.33 -0.27 -30.45
CA TYR A 109 -1.64 0.91 -29.94
C TYR A 109 -1.61 2.05 -30.96
N ASN A 110 -1.33 3.26 -30.47
CA ASN A 110 -1.21 4.49 -31.26
C ASN A 110 -2.55 4.86 -31.93
N LEU A 111 -3.62 4.79 -31.14
CA LEU A 111 -4.94 5.29 -31.48
C LEU A 111 -5.07 6.76 -31.12
N ASN A 112 -5.80 7.52 -31.94
CA ASN A 112 -6.06 8.91 -31.69
C ASN A 112 -6.96 9.04 -30.44
N LEU A 113 -6.73 10.04 -29.60
CA LEU A 113 -7.46 10.28 -28.35
C LEU A 113 -8.98 10.44 -28.56
N PHE A 114 -9.42 10.70 -29.79
CA PHE A 114 -10.83 10.79 -30.17
C PHE A 114 -11.42 9.48 -30.73
N THR A 115 -10.61 8.52 -31.21
CA THR A 115 -11.08 7.32 -31.93
C THR A 115 -12.13 6.53 -31.12
N THR A 116 -13.26 6.18 -31.75
CA THR A 116 -14.39 5.49 -31.11
C THR A 116 -14.36 3.98 -31.33
N GLU A 117 -15.15 3.25 -30.53
CA GLU A 117 -15.36 1.82 -30.73
C GLU A 117 -15.90 1.51 -32.14
N GLU A 118 -16.86 2.30 -32.62
CA GLU A 118 -17.44 2.14 -33.96
C GLU A 118 -16.40 2.24 -35.08
N GLN A 119 -15.42 3.15 -34.94
CA GLN A 119 -14.30 3.28 -35.89
C GLN A 119 -13.40 2.04 -35.87
N LEU A 120 -13.11 1.49 -34.70
CA LEU A 120 -12.36 0.23 -34.57
C LEU A 120 -13.14 -0.95 -35.14
N LYS A 121 -14.42 -1.10 -34.80
CA LYS A 121 -15.31 -2.15 -35.30
C LYS A 121 -15.40 -2.12 -36.83
N LYS A 122 -15.46 -0.92 -37.41
CA LYS A 122 -15.46 -0.69 -38.86
C LYS A 122 -14.09 -0.94 -39.52
N LEU A 123 -12.97 -0.72 -38.83
CA LEU A 123 -11.62 -1.06 -39.32
C LEU A 123 -11.40 -2.58 -39.36
N PHE A 124 -11.78 -3.28 -38.28
CA PHE A 124 -11.58 -4.72 -38.16
C PHE A 124 -12.56 -5.53 -39.01
N GLN A 125 -13.78 -5.01 -39.22
CA GLN A 125 -14.65 -5.38 -40.33
C GLN A 125 -14.99 -6.88 -40.42
N ASP A 126 -15.00 -7.57 -39.28
CA ASP A 126 -15.14 -9.01 -39.13
C ASP A 126 -16.14 -9.35 -38.01
N ASP A 127 -17.13 -10.20 -38.33
CA ASP A 127 -18.17 -10.70 -37.41
C ASP A 127 -17.62 -11.57 -36.25
N SER A 128 -16.31 -11.78 -36.19
CA SER A 128 -15.60 -12.57 -35.17
C SER A 128 -15.06 -11.72 -34.02
N VAL A 129 -15.24 -10.40 -34.06
CA VAL A 129 -14.95 -9.50 -32.93
C VAL A 129 -16.04 -9.64 -31.87
N LEU A 130 -15.68 -10.16 -30.70
CA LEU A 130 -16.57 -10.42 -29.57
C LEU A 130 -16.77 -9.15 -28.72
N SER A 131 -15.69 -8.42 -28.43
CA SER A 131 -15.73 -7.17 -27.67
C SER A 131 -14.58 -6.25 -28.07
N ILE A 132 -14.76 -4.95 -27.85
CA ILE A 132 -13.74 -3.91 -28.01
C ILE A 132 -13.76 -3.08 -26.73
N TYR A 133 -12.60 -2.90 -26.10
CA TYR A 133 -12.46 -2.08 -24.89
C TYR A 133 -11.40 -1.01 -25.12
N ILE A 134 -11.75 0.26 -24.90
CA ILE A 134 -10.83 1.41 -25.02
C ILE A 134 -10.61 1.98 -23.62
N PRO A 135 -9.49 1.66 -22.93
CA PRO A 135 -9.20 2.21 -21.62
C PRO A 135 -9.21 3.73 -21.61
N SER A 136 -9.80 4.33 -20.58
CA SER A 136 -9.74 5.77 -20.32
C SER A 136 -9.26 6.02 -18.89
N ASN A 137 -8.70 7.20 -18.65
CA ASN A 137 -8.42 7.72 -17.31
C ASN A 137 -9.02 9.14 -17.24
N GLN A 138 -9.86 9.42 -16.24
CA GLN A 138 -10.61 10.67 -16.10
C GLN A 138 -11.33 11.10 -17.41
N GLY A 139 -11.91 10.12 -18.12
CA GLY A 139 -12.60 10.31 -19.41
C GLY A 139 -11.69 10.48 -20.64
N GLN A 140 -10.36 10.58 -20.47
CA GLN A 140 -9.41 10.65 -21.59
C GLN A 140 -8.94 9.24 -22.00
N LYS A 141 -9.16 8.87 -23.27
CA LYS A 141 -8.75 7.57 -23.82
C LYS A 141 -7.22 7.43 -23.82
N ARG A 142 -6.68 6.29 -23.38
CA ARG A 142 -5.24 6.08 -23.16
C ARG A 142 -4.41 5.84 -24.44
N GLY A 143 -4.98 6.05 -25.63
CA GLY A 143 -4.29 5.89 -26.92
C GLY A 143 -4.06 4.44 -27.38
N PHE A 144 -4.74 3.48 -26.76
CA PHE A 144 -4.78 2.08 -27.18
C PHE A 144 -6.14 1.44 -26.89
N ALA A 145 -6.40 0.26 -27.46
CA ALA A 145 -7.61 -0.53 -27.27
C ALA A 145 -7.33 -2.03 -27.31
N PHE A 146 -8.16 -2.81 -26.61
CA PHE A 146 -8.21 -4.27 -26.67
C PHE A 146 -9.36 -4.72 -27.58
N ILE A 147 -9.14 -5.74 -28.39
CA ILE A 147 -10.13 -6.30 -29.32
C ILE A 147 -10.12 -7.82 -29.19
N THR A 148 -11.19 -8.37 -28.66
CA THR A 148 -11.34 -9.81 -28.41
C THR A 148 -11.86 -10.49 -29.68
N MET A 149 -11.15 -11.49 -30.19
CA MET A 149 -11.52 -12.22 -31.40
C MET A 149 -11.76 -13.70 -31.13
N LYS A 150 -12.75 -14.26 -31.83
CA LYS A 150 -13.22 -15.65 -31.67
C LYS A 150 -12.33 -16.70 -32.37
N ASP A 151 -11.49 -16.29 -33.32
CA ASP A 151 -10.72 -17.17 -34.20
C ASP A 151 -9.29 -16.65 -34.33
N ILE A 152 -8.33 -17.48 -33.92
CA ILE A 152 -6.91 -17.16 -33.92
C ILE A 152 -6.35 -16.83 -35.30
N ASN A 153 -6.83 -17.49 -36.36
CA ASN A 153 -6.38 -17.24 -37.73
C ASN A 153 -6.83 -15.86 -38.21
N LYS A 154 -8.03 -15.44 -37.81
CA LYS A 154 -8.55 -14.09 -38.08
C LYS A 154 -7.80 -13.03 -37.27
N ALA A 155 -7.45 -13.32 -36.01
CA ALA A 155 -6.61 -12.45 -35.21
C ALA A 155 -5.19 -12.28 -35.79
N TYR A 156 -4.55 -13.37 -36.26
CA TYR A 156 -3.28 -13.31 -36.99
C TYR A 156 -3.40 -12.51 -38.29
N ASN A 157 -4.48 -12.68 -39.06
CA ASN A 157 -4.70 -11.90 -40.27
C ASN A 157 -4.90 -10.41 -39.96
N ALA A 158 -5.72 -10.05 -38.98
CA ALA A 158 -5.91 -8.67 -38.55
C ALA A 158 -4.59 -8.05 -38.05
N SER A 159 -3.85 -8.74 -37.18
CA SER A 159 -2.52 -8.30 -36.70
C SER A 159 -1.45 -8.24 -37.79
N LYS A 160 -1.65 -8.87 -38.94
CA LYS A 160 -0.73 -8.86 -40.09
C LYS A 160 -1.07 -7.78 -41.13
N TYR A 161 -2.35 -7.58 -41.42
CA TYR A 161 -2.80 -6.68 -42.50
C TYR A 161 -3.25 -5.30 -42.01
N LEU A 162 -3.69 -5.16 -40.75
CA LEU A 162 -4.09 -3.88 -40.17
C LEU A 162 -2.93 -3.20 -39.40
N ASN A 163 -1.87 -3.94 -39.04
CA ASN A 163 -0.69 -3.38 -38.40
C ASN A 163 0.07 -2.46 -39.37
N GLY A 164 0.37 -1.24 -38.95
CA GLY A 164 0.94 -0.17 -39.78
C GLY A 164 -0.08 0.62 -40.60
N THR A 165 -1.37 0.30 -40.55
CA THR A 165 -2.41 1.11 -41.22
C THR A 165 -2.52 2.51 -40.61
N VAL A 166 -2.90 3.50 -41.42
CA VAL A 166 -3.07 4.88 -40.97
C VAL A 166 -4.54 5.16 -40.67
N MET A 167 -4.85 5.40 -39.41
CA MET A 167 -6.16 5.89 -38.94
C MET A 167 -5.96 7.24 -38.26
N ASP A 168 -6.80 8.23 -38.55
CA ASP A 168 -6.78 9.56 -37.91
C ASP A 168 -5.38 10.23 -37.84
N LYS A 169 -4.58 9.99 -38.89
CA LYS A 169 -3.16 10.40 -39.10
C LYS A 169 -2.10 9.69 -38.22
N GLN A 170 -2.48 8.67 -37.45
CA GLN A 170 -1.56 7.83 -36.69
C GLN A 170 -1.40 6.45 -37.35
N GLN A 171 -0.19 5.89 -37.33
CA GLN A 171 0.07 4.51 -37.75
C GLN A 171 -0.24 3.57 -36.59
N LEU A 172 -1.27 2.75 -36.74
CA LEU A 172 -1.70 1.79 -35.72
C LEU A 172 -0.67 0.67 -35.58
N LYS A 173 -0.33 0.30 -34.36
CA LYS A 173 0.52 -0.86 -34.07
C LYS A 173 -0.34 -1.95 -33.41
N ILE A 174 -0.52 -3.07 -34.09
CA ILE A 174 -1.39 -4.16 -33.62
C ILE A 174 -0.53 -5.35 -33.22
N GLN A 175 -0.81 -5.92 -32.05
CA GLN A 175 -0.12 -7.09 -31.52
C GLN A 175 -1.12 -8.09 -30.93
N ILE A 176 -0.81 -9.38 -31.08
CA ILE A 176 -1.53 -10.48 -30.44
C ILE A 176 -1.09 -10.59 -28.99
N MET A 177 -2.04 -10.76 -28.08
CA MET A 177 -1.79 -10.97 -26.66
C MET A 177 -1.63 -12.47 -26.36
N LYS A 178 -0.74 -12.81 -25.41
CA LYS A 178 -0.53 -14.21 -25.00
C LYS A 178 -1.69 -14.75 -24.16
N ASN A 179 -2.38 -13.87 -23.43
CA ASN A 179 -3.54 -14.16 -22.57
C ASN A 179 -4.74 -13.34 -23.07
N CYS A 180 -5.95 -13.76 -22.73
CA CYS A 180 -7.20 -13.14 -23.19
C CYS A 180 -8.01 -12.60 -22.00
N PHE A 181 -8.37 -11.31 -22.01
CA PHE A 181 -9.10 -10.66 -20.92
C PHE A 181 -10.60 -10.55 -21.24
N ILE A 182 -11.43 -11.26 -20.49
CA ILE A 182 -12.86 -11.01 -20.41
C ILE A 182 -13.09 -9.85 -19.41
N HIS A 183 -14.12 -9.05 -19.65
CA HIS A 183 -14.59 -8.01 -18.74
C HIS A 183 -15.98 -8.40 -18.25
N GLU A 184 -16.14 -8.44 -16.93
CA GLU A 184 -17.41 -8.51 -16.23
C GLU A 184 -17.49 -7.23 -15.37
N GLU A 185 -18.67 -6.62 -15.30
CA GLU A 185 -18.91 -5.39 -14.53
C GLU A 185 -19.80 -5.75 -13.33
N GLU A 186 -19.28 -5.57 -12.12
CA GLU A 186 -20.03 -5.70 -10.87
C GLU A 186 -20.12 -4.32 -10.20
N GLU A 187 -21.29 -3.98 -9.65
CA GLU A 187 -21.53 -2.70 -8.97
C GLU A 187 -21.04 -2.78 -7.50
N GLU A 188 -20.46 -1.68 -6.97
CA GLU A 188 -20.07 -1.61 -5.55
C GLU A 188 -21.30 -1.65 -4.62
N GLU A 189 -21.66 -2.83 -4.12
CA GLU A 189 -22.81 -3.02 -3.22
C GLU A 189 -22.55 -2.45 -1.81
N TYR A 190 -22.77 -1.15 -1.66
CA TYR A 190 -22.60 -0.44 -0.39
C TYR A 190 -23.75 -0.79 0.59
N ASN A 191 -23.43 -1.60 1.61
CA ASN A 191 -24.40 -2.36 2.41
C ASN A 191 -25.37 -1.53 3.30
N ASP A 192 -25.29 -0.20 3.28
CA ASP A 192 -26.20 0.70 4.02
C ASP A 192 -27.62 0.79 3.43
N ALA A 193 -27.88 0.20 2.26
CA ALA A 193 -29.25 0.07 1.74
C ALA A 193 -30.14 -0.76 2.68
N HIS A 194 -29.63 -1.89 3.20
CA HIS A 194 -30.30 -2.69 4.21
C HIS A 194 -30.57 -1.89 5.49
N ASN A 195 -29.59 -1.08 5.95
CA ASN A 195 -29.76 -0.23 7.15
C ASN A 195 -30.89 0.80 7.01
N ILE A 196 -31.18 1.28 5.79
CA ILE A 196 -32.30 2.19 5.52
C ILE A 196 -33.62 1.40 5.50
N GLU A 197 -33.67 0.25 4.84
CA GLU A 197 -34.88 -0.56 4.72
C GLU A 197 -35.32 -1.15 6.07
N ASP A 198 -34.37 -1.56 6.93
CA ASP A 198 -34.61 -1.99 8.31
C ASP A 198 -35.23 -0.87 9.17
N ILE A 199 -34.82 0.40 9.01
CA ILE A 199 -35.42 1.53 9.74
C ILE A 199 -36.86 1.77 9.30
N PHE A 200 -37.14 1.72 7.98
CA PHE A 200 -38.49 1.90 7.46
C PHE A 200 -39.43 0.77 7.87
N THR A 201 -38.97 -0.48 7.74
CA THR A 201 -39.76 -1.70 8.03
C THR A 201 -39.86 -2.03 9.52
N SER A 202 -39.13 -1.34 10.39
CA SER A 202 -39.17 -1.59 11.85
C SER A 202 -40.55 -1.36 12.47
N ASP A 203 -41.20 -2.43 12.92
CA ASP A 203 -42.42 -2.40 13.75
C ASP A 203 -42.17 -1.86 15.17
N THR A 204 -40.91 -1.80 15.62
CA THR A 204 -40.55 -1.40 17.00
C THR A 204 -40.23 0.09 17.17
N LEU A 205 -40.27 0.88 16.10
CA LEU A 205 -39.98 2.32 16.11
C LEU A 205 -41.22 3.10 15.69
N ASN A 206 -41.52 4.20 16.39
CA ASN A 206 -42.54 5.13 15.96
C ASN A 206 -42.03 6.06 14.83
N GLU A 207 -42.93 6.73 14.12
CA GLU A 207 -42.57 7.54 12.94
C GLU A 207 -41.65 8.74 13.25
N GLU A 208 -41.68 9.28 14.48
CA GLU A 208 -40.74 10.34 14.92
C GLU A 208 -39.35 9.74 15.20
N GLU A 209 -39.27 8.56 15.82
CA GLU A 209 -38.02 7.82 16.04
C GLU A 209 -37.38 7.35 14.72
N LYS A 210 -38.18 6.83 13.77
CA LYS A 210 -37.73 6.49 12.41
C LYS A 210 -37.20 7.73 11.70
N THR A 211 -37.96 8.83 11.74
CA THR A 211 -37.54 10.12 11.16
C THR A 211 -36.23 10.62 11.81
N GLN A 212 -36.05 10.46 13.12
CA GLN A 212 -34.84 10.88 13.81
C GLN A 212 -33.63 10.01 13.42
N GLN A 213 -33.75 8.68 13.44
CA GLN A 213 -32.67 7.76 13.06
C GLN A 213 -32.29 7.90 11.58
N LEU A 214 -33.28 8.03 10.69
CA LEU A 214 -33.05 8.23 9.26
C LEU A 214 -32.33 9.56 8.99
N ASN A 215 -32.73 10.66 9.64
CA ASN A 215 -32.04 11.95 9.51
C ASN A 215 -30.59 11.89 10.04
N GLN A 216 -30.32 11.10 11.08
CA GLN A 216 -28.96 10.93 11.62
C GLN A 216 -28.08 10.08 10.69
N LEU A 217 -28.60 8.96 10.18
CA LEU A 217 -27.92 8.12 9.19
C LEU A 217 -27.64 8.88 7.88
N VAL A 218 -28.61 9.64 7.38
CA VAL A 218 -28.44 10.48 6.19
C VAL A 218 -27.41 11.59 6.44
N LEU A 219 -27.37 12.22 7.62
CA LEU A 219 -26.34 13.20 7.96
C LEU A 219 -24.94 12.56 7.97
N GLU A 220 -24.80 11.36 8.53
CA GLU A 220 -23.54 10.60 8.55
C GLU A 220 -23.06 10.24 7.13
N LEU A 221 -23.94 9.67 6.30
CA LEU A 221 -23.66 9.34 4.90
C LEU A 221 -23.33 10.58 4.05
N VAL A 222 -24.04 11.70 4.26
CA VAL A 222 -23.74 12.97 3.58
C VAL A 222 -22.37 13.48 4.00
N CYS A 223 -22.06 13.52 5.29
CA CYS A 223 -20.74 13.95 5.78
C CYS A 223 -19.60 13.08 5.24
N TYR A 224 -19.79 11.76 5.17
CA TYR A 224 -18.79 10.81 4.65
C TYR A 224 -18.54 10.97 3.15
N ARG A 225 -19.61 11.10 2.35
CA ARG A 225 -19.47 11.39 0.92
C ARG A 225 -18.83 12.76 0.68
N VAL A 226 -19.14 13.74 1.53
CA VAL A 226 -18.61 15.12 1.46
C VAL A 226 -17.13 15.20 1.83
N SER A 227 -16.65 14.49 2.86
CA SER A 227 -15.23 14.50 3.25
C SER A 227 -14.34 13.89 2.17
N ARG A 228 -14.86 12.90 1.43
CA ARG A 228 -14.18 12.22 0.32
C ARG A 228 -14.33 12.90 -1.06
N ILE A 229 -14.98 14.07 -1.18
CA ILE A 229 -15.00 14.82 -2.46
C ILE A 229 -13.59 15.35 -2.77
N PRO A 230 -12.97 14.99 -3.90
CA PRO A 230 -11.63 15.47 -4.25
C PRO A 230 -11.56 16.99 -4.26
N SER A 231 -10.60 17.54 -3.52
CA SER A 231 -10.35 18.98 -3.44
C SER A 231 -10.03 19.55 -4.82
N VAL A 232 -10.88 20.43 -5.33
CA VAL A 232 -10.60 21.20 -6.55
C VAL A 232 -9.56 22.26 -6.21
N TYR A 233 -8.28 21.89 -6.32
CA TYR A 233 -7.13 22.76 -6.05
C TYR A 233 -7.12 23.97 -6.99
N LEU A 234 -7.60 25.12 -6.50
CA LEU A 234 -7.35 26.41 -7.13
C LEU A 234 -5.86 26.75 -7.01
N SER A 235 -5.28 27.30 -8.06
CA SER A 235 -3.82 27.42 -8.27
C SER A 235 -3.17 28.61 -7.52
N THR A 236 -3.51 28.76 -6.25
CA THR A 236 -2.96 29.76 -5.32
C THR A 236 -2.46 29.06 -4.06
N GLY A 237 -1.16 29.16 -3.77
CA GLY A 237 -0.52 28.47 -2.64
C GLY A 237 -0.88 29.09 -1.29
N ASP A 238 -2.00 28.64 -0.73
CA ASP A 238 -2.35 28.76 0.69
C ASP A 238 -3.06 27.45 1.10
N ASN A 239 -3.10 27.15 2.40
CA ASN A 239 -3.43 25.85 2.99
C ASN A 239 -4.66 25.20 2.35
N SER A 240 -4.47 24.03 1.73
CA SER A 240 -5.42 23.39 0.81
C SER A 240 -6.60 22.68 1.49
N GLN A 241 -7.30 23.38 2.39
CA GLN A 241 -8.60 22.95 2.89
C GLN A 241 -9.63 23.03 1.76
N SER A 242 -10.48 22.01 1.59
CA SER A 242 -11.49 22.02 0.52
C SER A 242 -12.45 23.21 0.68
N LEU A 243 -12.96 23.74 -0.44
CA LEU A 243 -13.97 24.81 -0.43
C LEU A 243 -15.18 24.42 0.44
N LEU A 244 -15.58 23.16 0.35
CA LEU A 244 -16.71 22.60 1.08
C LEU A 244 -16.45 22.46 2.58
N PHE A 245 -15.25 22.04 3.01
CA PHE A 245 -14.88 22.08 4.43
C PHE A 245 -14.88 23.52 4.97
N ASN A 246 -14.39 24.49 4.18
CA ASN A 246 -14.43 25.89 4.57
C ASN A 246 -15.86 26.43 4.73
N ASP A 247 -16.81 26.00 3.91
CA ASP A 247 -18.22 26.42 4.03
C ASP A 247 -18.94 25.70 5.18
N ILE A 248 -18.63 24.43 5.44
CA ILE A 248 -19.07 23.70 6.65
C ILE A 248 -18.56 24.40 7.92
N LYS A 249 -17.29 24.81 7.93
CA LYS A 249 -16.66 25.57 9.03
C LYS A 249 -17.33 26.93 9.23
N LYS A 250 -17.63 27.68 8.16
CA LYS A 250 -18.37 28.96 8.20
C LYS A 250 -19.81 28.81 8.71
N SER A 251 -20.46 27.68 8.41
CA SER A 251 -21.85 27.43 8.83
C SER A 251 -22.05 27.25 10.34
N GLY A 252 -20.96 27.04 11.10
CA GLY A 252 -21.01 26.70 12.52
C GLY A 252 -21.43 25.26 12.83
N LEU A 253 -21.62 24.42 11.80
CA LEU A 253 -22.02 23.01 11.96
C LEU A 253 -21.02 22.21 12.82
N ILE A 254 -19.72 22.40 12.61
CA ILE A 254 -18.64 21.72 13.36
C ILE A 254 -18.78 21.99 14.87
N SER A 255 -18.90 23.26 15.25
CA SER A 255 -19.13 23.67 16.65
C SER A 255 -20.45 23.12 17.20
N LYS A 256 -21.52 23.15 16.41
CA LYS A 256 -22.84 22.67 16.86
C LYS A 256 -22.86 21.17 17.13
N ILE A 257 -22.21 20.36 16.30
CA ILE A 257 -22.06 18.91 16.50
C ILE A 257 -21.21 18.63 17.74
N LEU A 258 -20.08 19.32 17.88
CA LEU A 258 -19.19 19.19 19.02
C LEU A 258 -19.87 19.59 20.35
N ASP A 259 -20.69 20.63 20.35
CA ASP A 259 -21.41 21.09 21.55
C ASP A 259 -22.60 20.17 21.89
N LEU A 260 -23.27 19.59 20.89
CA LEU A 260 -24.25 18.52 21.10
C LEU A 260 -23.59 17.25 21.68
N LEU A 261 -22.39 16.88 21.18
CA LEU A 261 -21.61 15.75 21.71
C LEU A 261 -21.26 15.97 23.20
N LYS A 262 -20.73 17.15 23.56
CA LYS A 262 -20.46 17.52 24.96
C LYS A 262 -21.72 17.48 25.83
N GLN A 263 -22.84 18.03 25.34
CA GLN A 263 -24.11 18.01 26.06
C GLN A 263 -24.62 16.59 26.31
N ARG A 264 -24.57 15.72 25.30
CA ARG A 264 -24.95 14.31 25.46
C ARG A 264 -24.02 13.57 26.43
N MET A 265 -22.71 13.79 26.34
CA MET A 265 -21.77 13.17 27.28
C MET A 265 -22.13 13.49 28.72
N VAL A 266 -22.35 14.77 29.07
CA VAL A 266 -22.74 15.20 30.43
C VAL A 266 -24.10 14.62 30.86
N LEU A 267 -25.05 14.46 29.94
CA LEU A 267 -26.36 13.83 30.22
C LEU A 267 -26.27 12.30 30.41
N GLU A 268 -25.24 11.66 29.85
CA GLU A 268 -24.99 10.21 29.90
C GLU A 268 -23.85 9.83 30.87
N GLU A 269 -23.32 10.80 31.62
CA GLU A 269 -22.15 10.63 32.50
C GLU A 269 -22.50 9.91 33.81
N LYS A 270 -22.50 8.58 33.74
CA LYS A 270 -22.52 7.65 34.89
C LYS A 270 -21.26 6.78 34.84
N GLU A 271 -20.62 6.50 35.95
CA GLU A 271 -19.29 5.84 35.98
C GLU A 271 -19.27 4.52 35.17
N ASP A 272 -20.20 3.60 35.44
CA ASP A 272 -20.18 2.23 34.90
C ASP A 272 -20.97 1.99 33.59
N GLN A 273 -21.47 3.02 32.90
CA GLN A 273 -22.36 2.85 31.74
C GLN A 273 -21.77 3.39 30.42
N SER A 274 -21.78 2.58 29.35
CA SER A 274 -21.45 3.00 27.99
C SER A 274 -22.26 4.22 27.54
N PHE A 275 -21.69 5.05 26.67
CA PHE A 275 -22.46 6.11 25.99
C PHE A 275 -23.46 5.51 24.99
N SER A 276 -24.48 6.29 24.63
CA SER A 276 -25.49 5.84 23.67
C SER A 276 -24.97 5.79 22.23
N LEU A 277 -25.61 4.97 21.39
CA LEU A 277 -25.34 4.89 19.95
C LEU A 277 -25.42 6.28 19.27
N ILE A 278 -26.27 7.19 19.77
CA ILE A 278 -26.41 8.55 19.24
C ILE A 278 -25.21 9.43 19.62
N THR A 279 -24.68 9.29 20.84
CA THR A 279 -23.47 10.00 21.28
C THR A 279 -22.26 9.53 20.48
N GLU A 280 -22.16 8.22 20.23
CA GLU A 280 -21.12 7.63 19.40
C GLU A 280 -21.26 8.04 17.91
N GLN A 281 -22.48 8.10 17.38
CA GLN A 281 -22.74 8.60 16.02
C GLN A 281 -22.39 10.10 15.86
N LEU A 282 -22.70 10.95 16.84
CA LEU A 282 -22.25 12.35 16.83
C LEU A 282 -20.72 12.47 16.83
N LEU A 283 -20.03 11.57 17.52
CA LEU A 283 -18.57 11.46 17.48
C LEU A 283 -18.07 11.03 16.10
N ARG A 284 -18.67 10.01 15.47
CA ARG A 284 -18.29 9.59 14.11
C ARG A 284 -18.49 10.71 13.10
N ILE A 285 -19.66 11.36 13.11
CA ILE A 285 -19.93 12.53 12.26
C ILE A 285 -18.90 13.65 12.50
N TYR A 286 -18.50 13.91 13.77
CA TYR A 286 -17.46 14.88 14.07
C TYR A 286 -16.10 14.49 13.47
N LEU A 287 -15.65 13.23 13.65
CA LEU A 287 -14.39 12.74 13.09
C LEU A 287 -14.40 12.79 11.55
N ILE A 288 -15.49 12.34 10.90
CA ILE A 288 -15.68 12.37 9.45
C ILE A 288 -15.55 13.80 8.89
N ILE A 289 -16.17 14.80 9.53
CA ILE A 289 -16.07 16.21 9.11
C ILE A 289 -14.65 16.75 9.32
N MET A 290 -13.90 16.20 10.27
CA MET A 290 -12.52 16.55 10.57
C MET A 290 -11.47 15.67 9.85
N TYR A 291 -11.89 14.84 8.89
CA TYR A 291 -11.00 14.02 8.06
C TYR A 291 -9.91 14.88 7.37
N GLU A 292 -8.66 14.41 7.40
CA GLU A 292 -7.42 15.15 7.04
C GLU A 292 -7.12 16.42 7.88
N GLN A 293 -8.05 16.92 8.69
CA GLN A 293 -7.92 18.21 9.40
C GLN A 293 -7.29 18.07 10.79
N TYR A 294 -6.66 19.17 11.24
CA TYR A 294 -6.18 19.31 12.62
C TYR A 294 -7.36 19.31 13.60
N ILE A 295 -7.33 18.39 14.57
CA ILE A 295 -8.24 18.36 15.72
C ILE A 295 -7.46 18.82 16.95
N ASN A 296 -8.02 19.74 17.73
CA ASN A 296 -7.37 20.19 18.97
C ASN A 296 -7.41 19.09 20.05
N ILE A 297 -6.48 19.16 21.00
CA ILE A 297 -6.30 18.12 22.02
C ILE A 297 -7.53 17.93 22.94
N ASP A 298 -8.28 18.99 23.24
CA ASP A 298 -9.49 18.91 24.08
C ASP A 298 -10.62 18.15 23.37
N ASN A 299 -10.78 18.36 22.06
CA ASN A 299 -11.74 17.65 21.23
C ASN A 299 -11.32 16.19 20.99
N LEU A 300 -10.03 15.92 20.78
CA LEU A 300 -9.53 14.54 20.73
C LEU A 300 -9.74 13.82 22.07
N LYS A 301 -9.55 14.50 23.20
CA LYS A 301 -9.82 13.95 24.54
C LYS A 301 -11.30 13.59 24.72
N ILE A 302 -12.21 14.46 24.26
CA ILE A 302 -13.65 14.18 24.18
C ILE A 302 -13.92 12.88 23.39
N CYS A 303 -13.36 12.77 22.18
CA CYS A 303 -13.53 11.57 21.34
C CYS A 303 -12.97 10.30 22.02
N THR A 304 -11.73 10.35 22.51
CA THR A 304 -11.10 9.21 23.19
C THR A 304 -11.84 8.81 24.47
N THR A 305 -12.48 9.75 25.18
CA THR A 305 -13.27 9.44 26.39
C THR A 305 -14.49 8.58 26.06
N VAL A 306 -15.22 8.92 24.99
CA VAL A 306 -16.38 8.13 24.53
C VAL A 306 -15.93 6.74 24.06
N ILE A 307 -14.92 6.69 23.19
CA ILE A 307 -14.38 5.42 22.64
C ILE A 307 -13.87 4.51 23.76
N SER A 308 -13.04 5.00 24.67
CA SER A 308 -12.47 4.19 25.76
C SER A 308 -13.55 3.57 26.63
N LYS A 309 -14.57 4.35 26.98
CA LYS A 309 -15.66 3.90 27.86
C LYS A 309 -16.57 2.87 27.18
N ASN A 310 -16.86 3.05 25.89
CA ASN A 310 -17.61 2.09 25.09
C ASN A 310 -16.83 0.76 24.95
N ILE A 311 -15.52 0.82 24.71
CA ILE A 311 -14.65 -0.38 24.69
C ILE A 311 -14.68 -1.11 26.05
N SER A 312 -14.42 -0.41 27.15
CA SER A 312 -14.39 -1.02 28.49
C SER A 312 -15.73 -1.69 28.84
N SER A 313 -16.84 -0.99 28.65
CA SER A 313 -18.18 -1.52 28.95
C SER A 313 -18.55 -2.71 28.06
N LEU A 314 -18.17 -2.70 26.77
CA LEU A 314 -18.41 -3.84 25.88
C LEU A 314 -17.54 -5.06 26.27
N ILE A 315 -16.28 -4.87 26.63
CA ILE A 315 -15.40 -5.95 27.12
C ILE A 315 -15.94 -6.58 28.41
N GLU A 316 -16.52 -5.79 29.30
CA GLU A 316 -17.18 -6.30 30.52
C GLU A 316 -18.47 -7.07 30.20
N LEU A 317 -19.30 -6.57 29.27
CA LEU A 317 -20.49 -7.29 28.80
C LEU A 317 -20.13 -8.65 28.19
N ILE A 318 -19.13 -8.70 27.30
CA ILE A 318 -18.66 -9.95 26.68
C ILE A 318 -18.13 -10.93 27.75
N LYS A 319 -17.39 -10.45 28.75
CA LYS A 319 -16.84 -11.31 29.82
C LYS A 319 -17.89 -11.87 30.79
N ASN A 320 -19.05 -11.22 30.89
CA ASN A 320 -20.12 -11.61 31.81
C ASN A 320 -21.20 -12.51 31.16
N ASN A 321 -21.38 -12.44 29.83
CA ASN A 321 -22.43 -13.17 29.12
C ASN A 321 -21.88 -14.39 28.35
N ASN A 322 -22.18 -15.61 28.81
CA ASN A 322 -21.75 -16.86 28.15
C ASN A 322 -22.65 -17.32 26.98
N THR A 323 -23.78 -16.66 26.73
CA THR A 323 -24.74 -16.99 25.66
C THR A 323 -25.35 -15.70 25.11
N VAL A 324 -24.97 -15.31 23.89
CA VAL A 324 -25.26 -13.97 23.33
C VAL A 324 -26.04 -14.03 21.99
N GLU A 325 -26.31 -15.23 21.46
CA GLU A 325 -26.86 -15.51 20.11
C GLU A 325 -28.18 -14.79 19.71
N ASP A 326 -28.86 -14.10 20.64
CA ASP A 326 -30.11 -13.34 20.42
C ASP A 326 -30.05 -11.86 20.90
N ASP A 327 -28.92 -11.35 21.43
CA ASP A 327 -28.86 -9.96 21.96
C ASP A 327 -28.71 -8.91 20.85
N LYS A 328 -29.87 -8.50 20.31
CA LYS A 328 -30.03 -7.43 19.32
C LYS A 328 -29.58 -6.04 19.81
N GLU A 329 -29.37 -5.81 21.11
CA GLU A 329 -28.78 -4.56 21.62
C GLU A 329 -27.25 -4.64 21.64
N MET A 330 -26.68 -5.76 22.09
CA MET A 330 -25.23 -5.98 22.09
C MET A 330 -24.66 -5.97 20.66
N ASN A 331 -25.32 -6.62 19.71
CA ASN A 331 -24.91 -6.62 18.30
C ASN A 331 -24.85 -5.20 17.71
N LYS A 332 -25.81 -4.33 18.03
CA LYS A 332 -25.78 -2.90 17.63
C LYS A 332 -24.63 -2.11 18.27
N LYS A 333 -24.23 -2.45 19.50
CA LYS A 333 -23.06 -1.84 20.14
C LYS A 333 -21.74 -2.29 19.49
N ILE A 334 -21.64 -3.58 19.14
CA ILE A 334 -20.49 -4.13 18.40
C ILE A 334 -20.35 -3.43 17.04
N GLU A 335 -21.44 -3.34 16.26
CA GLU A 335 -21.45 -2.70 14.94
C GLU A 335 -21.11 -1.20 15.03
N SER A 336 -21.73 -0.47 15.96
CA SER A 336 -21.52 0.97 16.13
C SER A 336 -20.09 1.29 16.60
N LEU A 337 -19.51 0.48 17.49
CA LEU A 337 -18.11 0.63 17.90
C LEU A 337 -17.14 0.24 16.77
N THR A 338 -17.44 -0.80 16.00
CA THR A 338 -16.66 -1.22 14.80
C THR A 338 -16.59 -0.07 13.79
N LYS A 339 -17.74 0.51 13.42
CA LYS A 339 -17.80 1.72 12.57
C LYS A 339 -16.97 2.87 13.16
N THR A 340 -17.01 3.05 14.49
CA THR A 340 -16.29 4.14 15.18
C THR A 340 -14.77 3.98 15.16
N LEU A 341 -14.26 2.76 15.34
CA LEU A 341 -12.83 2.49 15.26
C LEU A 341 -12.32 2.66 13.82
N ASN A 342 -13.09 2.24 12.81
CA ASN A 342 -12.74 2.49 11.40
C ASN A 342 -12.67 4.00 11.09
N THR A 343 -13.68 4.77 11.51
CA THR A 343 -13.65 6.24 11.37
C THR A 343 -12.45 6.89 12.08
N LEU A 344 -12.07 6.38 13.26
CA LEU A 344 -10.88 6.85 13.98
C LEU A 344 -9.60 6.57 13.18
N SER A 345 -9.45 5.36 12.63
CA SER A 345 -8.33 4.97 11.77
C SER A 345 -8.18 5.92 10.58
N GLU A 346 -9.23 6.09 9.77
CA GLU A 346 -9.25 7.00 8.61
C GLU A 346 -8.87 8.43 8.98
N THR A 347 -9.46 8.97 10.06
CA THR A 347 -9.23 10.35 10.51
C THR A 347 -7.82 10.57 11.04
N SER A 348 -7.16 9.51 11.53
CA SER A 348 -5.82 9.58 12.12
C SER A 348 -4.71 9.37 11.08
N GLN A 349 -4.95 8.55 10.05
CA GLN A 349 -3.98 8.17 9.02
C GLN A 349 -3.28 9.37 8.36
N TYR A 350 -4.02 10.45 8.08
CA TYR A 350 -3.52 11.57 7.27
C TYR A 350 -3.06 12.79 8.08
N ASN A 351 -3.12 12.75 9.42
CA ASN A 351 -2.73 13.90 10.25
C ASN A 351 -1.82 13.48 11.41
N GLY A 352 -0.50 13.68 11.22
CA GLY A 352 0.52 13.32 12.20
C GLY A 352 0.42 14.04 13.55
N PHE A 353 -0.26 15.21 13.63
CA PHE A 353 -0.53 15.85 14.93
C PHE A 353 -1.66 15.14 15.67
N ASN A 354 -2.78 14.84 14.99
CA ASN A 354 -3.88 14.07 15.59
C ASN A 354 -3.36 12.72 16.10
N MET A 355 -2.57 12.04 15.28
CA MET A 355 -1.90 10.78 15.64
C MET A 355 -1.05 10.94 16.90
N LYS A 356 -0.14 11.92 16.91
CA LYS A 356 0.74 12.20 18.05
C LYS A 356 -0.03 12.50 19.35
N CYS A 357 -1.18 13.17 19.27
CA CYS A 357 -2.01 13.41 20.44
C CYS A 357 -2.75 12.15 20.94
N LEU A 358 -3.23 11.31 20.02
CA LEU A 358 -3.83 10.02 20.33
C LEU A 358 -2.84 9.04 20.98
N THR A 359 -1.56 9.10 20.59
CA THR A 359 -0.49 8.27 21.16
C THR A 359 0.04 8.82 22.48
N GLU A 360 0.67 10.01 22.49
CA GLU A 360 1.45 10.52 23.62
C GLU A 360 0.59 11.03 24.79
N TYR A 361 -0.56 11.64 24.53
CA TYR A 361 -1.37 12.30 25.58
C TYR A 361 -2.64 11.54 25.95
N LEU A 362 -3.17 10.71 25.04
CA LEU A 362 -4.46 10.05 25.21
C LEU A 362 -4.36 8.51 25.24
N GLN A 363 -3.17 7.97 24.95
CA GLN A 363 -2.83 6.55 25.11
C GLN A 363 -3.84 5.57 24.48
N ILE A 364 -4.39 5.91 23.30
CA ILE A 364 -5.47 5.14 22.66
C ILE A 364 -5.10 3.66 22.45
N HIS A 365 -3.81 3.38 22.23
CA HIS A 365 -3.27 2.04 22.07
C HIS A 365 -3.57 1.15 23.28
N GLU A 366 -3.43 1.65 24.52
CA GLU A 366 -3.77 0.89 25.73
C GLU A 366 -5.25 0.51 25.79
N LYS A 367 -6.12 1.34 25.21
CA LYS A 367 -7.58 1.19 25.31
C LYS A 367 -8.12 0.26 24.21
N VAL A 368 -7.47 0.24 23.05
CA VAL A 368 -7.85 -0.60 21.89
C VAL A 368 -7.18 -1.98 21.90
N SER A 369 -5.94 -2.10 22.38
CA SER A 369 -5.20 -3.39 22.40
C SER A 369 -5.89 -4.56 23.11
N PRO A 370 -6.76 -4.37 24.13
CA PRO A 370 -7.57 -5.46 24.69
C PRO A 370 -8.53 -6.14 23.69
N LEU A 371 -9.02 -5.42 22.67
CA LEU A 371 -9.94 -5.98 21.65
C LEU A 371 -9.28 -7.02 20.74
N MET A 372 -7.95 -6.96 20.59
CA MET A 372 -7.17 -7.91 19.79
C MET A 372 -7.32 -9.36 20.25
N HIS A 373 -7.64 -9.54 21.54
CA HIS A 373 -7.74 -10.84 22.21
C HIS A 373 -9.12 -11.49 22.10
N ILE A 374 -10.11 -10.79 21.55
CA ILE A 374 -11.43 -11.33 21.24
C ILE A 374 -11.28 -12.46 20.21
N ASN A 375 -11.90 -13.62 20.48
CA ASN A 375 -11.82 -14.82 19.65
C ASN A 375 -10.38 -15.29 19.36
N CYS A 376 -9.42 -14.96 20.23
CA CYS A 376 -8.01 -15.33 20.07
C CYS A 376 -7.80 -16.84 20.19
N ARG A 377 -7.36 -17.48 19.09
CA ARG A 377 -7.20 -18.94 18.94
C ARG A 377 -5.79 -19.46 19.20
N ILE A 378 -4.94 -18.65 19.82
CA ILE A 378 -3.52 -18.96 20.09
C ILE A 378 -3.40 -19.72 21.43
N GLU A 379 -4.29 -20.67 21.67
CA GLU A 379 -4.29 -21.44 22.90
C GLU A 379 -3.14 -22.48 22.87
N PRO A 380 -2.41 -22.71 23.98
CA PRO A 380 -2.60 -22.16 25.33
C PRO A 380 -1.75 -20.89 25.63
N GLN A 381 -1.26 -20.18 24.60
CA GLN A 381 -0.27 -19.10 24.76
C GLN A 381 -0.88 -17.74 25.14
N CYS A 382 -2.11 -17.43 24.71
CA CYS A 382 -2.75 -16.16 25.07
C CYS A 382 -3.53 -16.26 26.40
N LEU A 383 -3.00 -15.64 27.46
CA LEU A 383 -3.64 -15.51 28.77
C LEU A 383 -4.71 -14.41 28.85
N LEU A 384 -4.87 -13.63 27.78
CA LEU A 384 -5.78 -12.48 27.70
C LEU A 384 -7.00 -12.76 26.82
N SER A 385 -7.15 -13.99 26.31
CA SER A 385 -8.19 -14.37 25.34
C SER A 385 -9.61 -14.15 25.88
N ILE A 386 -10.46 -13.61 25.00
CA ILE A 386 -11.89 -13.41 25.25
C ILE A 386 -12.61 -14.29 24.21
N ASN A 387 -12.74 -15.58 24.52
CA ASN A 387 -13.18 -16.60 23.59
C ASN A 387 -14.72 -16.65 23.51
N THR A 388 -15.30 -16.29 22.37
CA THR A 388 -16.74 -16.39 22.07
C THR A 388 -16.97 -17.17 20.77
N GLN A 389 -18.21 -17.60 20.52
CA GLN A 389 -18.57 -18.27 19.27
C GLN A 389 -19.07 -17.30 18.18
N GLU A 390 -18.99 -15.99 18.41
CA GLU A 390 -19.72 -15.01 17.60
C GLU A 390 -18.89 -14.45 16.45
N ALA A 391 -19.43 -14.55 15.22
CA ALA A 391 -18.79 -14.05 14.02
C ALA A 391 -18.72 -12.50 13.95
N GLN A 392 -19.71 -11.79 14.50
CA GLN A 392 -19.77 -10.32 14.44
C GLN A 392 -18.58 -9.66 15.15
N LEU A 393 -18.13 -10.25 16.27
CA LEU A 393 -16.99 -9.79 17.05
C LEU A 393 -15.64 -9.83 16.28
N LEU A 394 -15.55 -10.57 15.17
CA LEU A 394 -14.36 -10.56 14.30
C LEU A 394 -14.18 -9.23 13.57
N GLN A 395 -15.28 -8.52 13.24
CA GLN A 395 -15.17 -7.21 12.59
C GLN A 395 -14.60 -6.18 13.57
N LEU A 396 -15.09 -6.18 14.83
CA LEU A 396 -14.54 -5.36 15.90
C LEU A 396 -13.07 -5.67 16.19
N GLN A 397 -12.69 -6.96 16.16
CA GLN A 397 -11.29 -7.37 16.26
C GLN A 397 -10.47 -6.80 15.10
N ALA A 398 -10.92 -6.94 13.84
CA ALA A 398 -10.24 -6.40 12.65
C ALA A 398 -10.02 -4.88 12.76
N SER A 399 -11.05 -4.12 13.13
CA SER A 399 -10.95 -2.67 13.37
C SER A 399 -9.92 -2.32 14.44
N SER A 400 -9.75 -3.15 15.47
CA SER A 400 -8.70 -2.93 16.49
C SER A 400 -7.29 -3.09 15.91
N TYR A 401 -7.06 -4.05 15.01
CA TYR A 401 -5.77 -4.19 14.30
C TYR A 401 -5.52 -2.99 13.38
N GLU A 402 -6.54 -2.46 12.71
CA GLU A 402 -6.38 -1.29 11.84
C GLU A 402 -6.00 -0.03 12.62
N VAL A 403 -6.69 0.28 13.73
CA VAL A 403 -6.29 1.40 14.61
C VAL A 403 -4.85 1.22 15.08
N LEU A 404 -4.47 0.00 15.48
CA LEU A 404 -3.14 -0.31 15.99
C LEU A 404 -2.03 -0.27 14.93
N ARG A 405 -2.34 -0.57 13.66
CA ARG A 405 -1.45 -0.34 12.51
C ARG A 405 -1.07 1.13 12.40
N TYR A 406 -2.05 2.03 12.44
CA TYR A 406 -1.77 3.47 12.31
C TYR A 406 -1.09 4.06 13.55
N VAL A 407 -1.53 3.74 14.78
CA VAL A 407 -0.92 4.33 15.99
C VAL A 407 0.47 3.78 16.33
N SER A 408 0.82 2.57 15.88
CA SER A 408 2.17 2.01 16.06
C SER A 408 3.15 2.37 14.94
N GLN A 409 2.73 3.07 13.89
CA GLN A 409 3.49 3.22 12.64
C GLN A 409 4.88 3.87 12.81
N PHE A 410 5.01 4.82 13.75
CA PHE A 410 6.25 5.57 14.00
C PHE A 410 6.72 5.59 15.47
N ASP A 411 6.00 4.91 16.38
CA ASP A 411 6.29 4.97 17.83
C ASP A 411 6.82 3.63 18.37
N ARG A 412 8.12 3.61 18.71
CA ARG A 412 8.78 2.45 19.34
C ARG A 412 8.22 2.15 20.74
N GLN A 413 7.73 3.13 21.49
CA GLN A 413 7.15 2.89 22.82
C GLN A 413 5.86 2.06 22.71
N ILE A 414 5.01 2.37 21.73
CA ILE A 414 3.78 1.61 21.44
C ILE A 414 4.11 0.20 20.92
N GLN A 415 5.11 0.07 20.04
CA GLN A 415 5.57 -1.23 19.57
C GLN A 415 6.07 -2.10 20.73
N ASN A 416 6.88 -1.55 21.63
CA ASN A 416 7.34 -2.24 22.83
C ASN A 416 6.15 -2.59 23.75
N TYR A 417 5.19 -1.69 23.96
CA TYR A 417 3.96 -1.97 24.73
C TYR A 417 3.19 -3.18 24.16
N LEU A 418 3.00 -3.25 22.83
CA LEU A 418 2.32 -4.37 22.17
C LEU A 418 3.09 -5.69 22.30
N ILE A 419 4.42 -5.64 22.28
CA ILE A 419 5.29 -6.81 22.53
C ILE A 419 5.18 -7.26 23.99
N ASP A 420 5.44 -6.35 24.93
CA ASP A 420 5.64 -6.65 26.35
C ASP A 420 4.33 -6.93 27.11
N GLN A 421 3.23 -6.26 26.75
CA GLN A 421 1.93 -6.36 27.45
C GLN A 421 0.91 -7.25 26.72
N HIS A 422 0.95 -7.31 25.39
CA HIS A 422 -0.03 -8.05 24.57
C HIS A 422 0.54 -9.29 23.87
N SER A 423 1.86 -9.56 23.95
CA SER A 423 2.52 -10.67 23.24
C SER A 423 2.15 -10.71 21.76
N ILE A 424 2.33 -9.58 21.07
CA ILE A 424 1.76 -9.36 19.73
C ILE A 424 2.24 -10.35 18.66
N PHE A 425 3.46 -10.88 18.74
CA PHE A 425 4.06 -11.73 17.68
C PHE A 425 3.23 -12.96 17.29
N PRO A 426 2.82 -13.87 18.21
CA PRO A 426 1.90 -14.96 17.89
C PRO A 426 0.60 -14.51 17.22
N HIS A 427 0.06 -13.34 17.56
CA HIS A 427 -1.21 -12.84 17.03
C HIS A 427 -1.09 -12.40 15.56
N LEU A 428 -0.05 -11.63 15.23
CA LEU A 428 0.25 -11.28 13.84
C LEU A 428 0.56 -12.55 13.01
N THR A 429 1.34 -13.47 13.59
CA THR A 429 1.69 -14.76 12.98
C THR A 429 0.44 -15.58 12.65
N TYR A 430 -0.51 -15.67 13.59
CA TYR A 430 -1.75 -16.44 13.42
C TYR A 430 -2.53 -15.99 12.17
N PHE A 431 -2.81 -14.70 12.04
CA PHE A 431 -3.56 -14.18 10.89
C PHE A 431 -2.81 -14.31 9.57
N ILE A 432 -1.50 -14.02 9.57
CA ILE A 432 -0.65 -14.17 8.37
C ILE A 432 -0.63 -15.62 7.88
N VAL A 433 -0.43 -16.59 8.78
CA VAL A 433 -0.38 -18.02 8.45
C VAL A 433 -1.77 -18.55 8.06
N GLN A 434 -2.82 -18.19 8.79
CA GLN A 434 -4.20 -18.60 8.47
C GLN A 434 -4.57 -18.13 7.06
N PHE A 435 -4.43 -16.84 6.77
CA PHE A 435 -4.84 -16.28 5.48
C PHE A 435 -4.00 -16.80 4.30
N ALA A 436 -2.68 -16.94 4.49
CA ALA A 436 -1.83 -17.56 3.47
C ALA A 436 -2.19 -19.03 3.21
N SER A 437 -2.67 -19.75 4.22
CA SER A 437 -3.19 -21.13 4.06
C SER A 437 -4.52 -21.16 3.30
N SER A 438 -5.50 -20.31 3.67
CA SER A 438 -6.81 -20.26 3.01
C SER A 438 -6.72 -19.85 1.54
N ASN A 439 -5.87 -18.88 1.20
CA ASN A 439 -5.65 -18.44 -0.18
C ASN A 439 -4.78 -19.41 -1.02
N SER A 440 -4.36 -20.56 -0.47
CA SER A 440 -3.59 -21.58 -1.21
C SER A 440 -4.46 -22.53 -2.04
N ILE A 441 -5.78 -22.48 -1.91
CA ILE A 441 -6.71 -23.42 -2.57
C ILE A 441 -7.36 -22.74 -3.77
N SER A 442 -7.17 -23.32 -4.96
CA SER A 442 -7.91 -22.96 -6.16
C SER A 442 -9.42 -23.07 -5.89
N GLN A 443 -10.16 -21.97 -6.01
CA GLN A 443 -11.56 -21.85 -5.56
C GLN A 443 -12.56 -22.82 -6.25
N GLN A 444 -12.11 -23.57 -7.25
CA GLN A 444 -12.91 -24.54 -8.02
C GLN A 444 -13.24 -25.87 -7.29
N GLN A 445 -12.67 -26.16 -6.11
CA GLN A 445 -12.88 -27.45 -5.42
C GLN A 445 -13.61 -27.38 -4.07
N GLN A 446 -13.93 -26.20 -3.54
CA GLN A 446 -14.58 -26.06 -2.22
C GLN A 446 -16.12 -26.00 -2.25
N GLN A 447 -16.76 -26.12 -3.42
CA GLN A 447 -18.23 -26.14 -3.52
C GLN A 447 -18.88 -27.53 -3.37
N GLU A 448 -18.12 -28.63 -3.40
CA GLU A 448 -18.68 -30.00 -3.40
C GLU A 448 -18.61 -30.76 -2.06
N GLN A 449 -17.97 -30.21 -1.02
CA GLN A 449 -17.87 -30.87 0.29
C GLN A 449 -18.24 -29.89 1.42
N GLY A 450 -19.43 -30.12 2.01
CA GLY A 450 -20.05 -29.25 3.02
C GLY A 450 -19.46 -29.39 4.43
N GLU A 451 -18.15 -29.23 4.59
CA GLU A 451 -17.53 -29.00 5.89
C GLU A 451 -17.56 -27.50 6.24
N GLN A 452 -17.64 -27.17 7.53
CA GLN A 452 -17.85 -25.79 7.99
C GLN A 452 -16.63 -24.91 7.71
N GLN A 453 -16.84 -23.75 7.09
CA GLN A 453 -15.77 -22.80 6.77
C GLN A 453 -15.04 -22.33 8.04
N PRO A 454 -13.69 -22.39 8.10
CA PRO A 454 -12.94 -21.81 9.21
C PRO A 454 -13.02 -20.28 9.13
N LEU A 455 -13.52 -19.65 10.21
CA LEU A 455 -13.90 -18.24 10.27
C LEU A 455 -12.86 -17.31 9.61
N SER A 456 -13.32 -16.48 8.69
CA SER A 456 -12.49 -15.83 7.67
C SER A 456 -11.70 -14.62 8.20
N CYS A 457 -10.37 -14.71 8.12
CA CYS A 457 -9.50 -13.55 8.26
C CYS A 457 -9.64 -12.65 7.01
N THR A 458 -9.80 -11.34 7.18
CA THR A 458 -10.03 -10.39 6.08
C THR A 458 -8.71 -9.84 5.52
N GLN A 459 -8.76 -9.29 4.30
CA GLN A 459 -7.60 -8.69 3.63
C GLN A 459 -7.02 -7.52 4.47
N SER A 460 -7.86 -6.60 4.98
CA SER A 460 -7.45 -5.53 5.90
C SER A 460 -6.84 -6.04 7.22
N THR A 461 -7.35 -7.12 7.83
CA THR A 461 -6.74 -7.71 9.05
C THR A 461 -5.32 -8.20 8.78
N VAL A 462 -5.07 -8.78 7.59
CA VAL A 462 -3.74 -9.26 7.21
C VAL A 462 -2.83 -8.12 6.82
N LEU A 463 -3.30 -7.15 6.04
CA LEU A 463 -2.56 -5.91 5.78
C LEU A 463 -2.10 -5.26 7.09
N SER A 464 -3.01 -5.13 8.06
CA SER A 464 -2.71 -4.61 9.38
C SER A 464 -1.72 -5.48 10.15
N SER A 465 -1.85 -6.81 10.08
CA SER A 465 -0.92 -7.75 10.72
C SER A 465 0.49 -7.69 10.12
N VAL A 466 0.61 -7.63 8.79
CA VAL A 466 1.90 -7.58 8.09
C VAL A 466 2.56 -6.21 8.24
N GLU A 467 1.81 -5.09 8.20
CA GLU A 467 2.41 -3.77 8.46
C GLU A 467 2.94 -3.66 9.90
N ILE A 468 2.16 -4.04 10.92
CA ILE A 468 2.62 -4.00 12.32
C ILE A 468 3.88 -4.86 12.48
N LEU A 469 3.90 -6.07 11.90
CA LEU A 469 5.06 -6.95 11.91
C LEU A 469 6.30 -6.30 11.26
N TYR A 470 6.11 -5.65 10.10
CA TYR A 470 7.16 -4.91 9.41
C TYR A 470 7.75 -3.78 10.27
N ARG A 471 6.92 -2.92 10.88
CA ARG A 471 7.39 -1.83 11.76
C ARG A 471 8.18 -2.37 12.95
N ILE A 472 7.67 -3.45 13.57
CA ILE A 472 8.28 -4.13 14.72
C ILE A 472 9.64 -4.78 14.39
N VAL A 473 9.83 -5.30 13.19
CA VAL A 473 11.13 -5.85 12.74
C VAL A 473 12.09 -4.73 12.35
N LEU A 474 11.63 -3.74 11.58
CA LEU A 474 12.43 -2.60 11.11
C LEU A 474 13.11 -1.84 12.26
N LEU A 475 12.43 -1.69 13.39
CA LEU A 475 12.87 -0.87 14.52
C LEU A 475 13.61 -1.64 15.62
N SER A 476 13.82 -2.96 15.50
CA SER A 476 14.52 -3.77 16.51
C SER A 476 15.36 -4.90 15.89
N SER A 477 16.68 -4.80 16.06
CA SER A 477 17.65 -5.83 15.66
C SER A 477 17.63 -7.11 16.51
N ILE A 478 16.68 -7.26 17.44
CA ILE A 478 16.45 -8.51 18.19
C ILE A 478 15.23 -9.26 17.64
N ASN A 479 14.22 -8.51 17.17
CA ASN A 479 12.90 -9.03 16.82
C ASN A 479 12.91 -9.98 15.61
N TYR A 480 13.88 -9.84 14.70
CA TYR A 480 14.00 -10.72 13.52
C TYR A 480 14.12 -12.21 13.91
N ARG A 481 14.71 -12.54 15.07
CA ARG A 481 14.83 -13.93 15.54
C ARG A 481 13.48 -14.51 15.94
N THR A 482 12.69 -13.75 16.70
CA THR A 482 11.32 -14.14 17.09
C THR A 482 10.45 -14.44 15.87
N VAL A 483 10.56 -13.59 14.84
CA VAL A 483 9.84 -13.77 13.57
C VAL A 483 10.37 -14.97 12.78
N ALA A 484 11.68 -15.21 12.75
CA ALA A 484 12.24 -16.38 12.07
C ALA A 484 11.86 -17.71 12.75
N THR A 485 11.78 -17.75 14.09
CA THR A 485 11.36 -18.95 14.83
C THR A 485 9.85 -19.25 14.74
N ALA A 486 9.05 -18.41 14.06
CA ALA A 486 7.61 -18.56 14.01
C ALA A 486 7.19 -19.62 12.96
N PRO A 487 6.44 -20.69 13.35
CA PRO A 487 6.15 -21.81 12.45
C PRO A 487 5.30 -21.37 11.25
N ASN A 488 5.71 -21.82 10.06
CA ASN A 488 5.11 -21.48 8.76
C ASN A 488 5.09 -19.99 8.39
N LEU A 489 5.71 -19.09 9.16
CA LEU A 489 5.63 -17.66 8.89
C LEU A 489 6.41 -17.27 7.61
N PHE A 490 7.60 -17.83 7.40
CA PHE A 490 8.37 -17.60 6.15
C PHE A 490 7.62 -18.06 4.90
N SER A 491 7.12 -19.30 4.86
CA SER A 491 6.38 -19.81 3.70
C SER A 491 5.06 -19.06 3.47
N SER A 492 4.46 -18.51 4.53
CA SER A 492 3.30 -17.62 4.43
C SER A 492 3.67 -16.25 3.86
N LEU A 493 4.74 -15.61 4.34
CA LEU A 493 5.25 -14.33 3.79
C LEU A 493 5.71 -14.47 2.34
N VAL A 494 6.33 -15.59 1.96
CA VAL A 494 6.69 -15.91 0.57
C VAL A 494 5.43 -15.98 -0.32
N LYS A 495 4.36 -16.66 0.13
CA LYS A 495 3.06 -16.63 -0.57
C LYS A 495 2.49 -15.21 -0.65
N LEU A 496 2.51 -14.46 0.45
CA LEU A 496 1.94 -13.11 0.50
C LEU A 496 2.72 -12.08 -0.35
N SER A 497 4.02 -12.29 -0.57
CA SER A 497 4.82 -11.48 -1.50
C SER A 497 4.33 -11.52 -2.96
N LYS A 498 3.56 -12.57 -3.32
CA LYS A 498 2.92 -12.79 -4.63
C LYS A 498 1.39 -12.67 -4.57
N TYR A 499 0.81 -12.28 -3.42
CA TYR A 499 -0.64 -12.26 -3.19
C TYR A 499 -1.36 -11.41 -4.24
N LYS A 500 -2.33 -12.00 -4.95
CA LYS A 500 -3.08 -11.35 -6.05
C LYS A 500 -2.21 -10.78 -7.19
N LEU A 501 -0.90 -11.06 -7.29
CA LEU A 501 0.01 -10.38 -8.22
C LEU A 501 -0.32 -10.62 -9.70
N TYR A 502 -0.85 -11.80 -10.02
CA TYR A 502 -1.23 -12.21 -11.39
C TYR A 502 -2.76 -12.19 -11.59
N GLN A 503 -3.50 -11.50 -10.72
CA GLN A 503 -4.95 -11.49 -10.67
C GLN A 503 -5.45 -10.04 -10.73
N LYS A 504 -6.48 -9.80 -11.54
CA LYS A 504 -7.01 -8.46 -11.82
C LYS A 504 -8.09 -8.10 -10.79
N TYR A 505 -7.99 -6.92 -10.19
CA TYR A 505 -8.93 -6.41 -9.18
C TYR A 505 -9.25 -4.93 -9.44
N ASP A 506 -10.28 -4.42 -8.76
CA ASP A 506 -10.56 -2.98 -8.66
C ASP A 506 -9.39 -2.21 -8.01
N GLU A 507 -9.26 -0.91 -8.30
CA GLU A 507 -8.19 -0.03 -7.81
C GLU A 507 -8.07 -0.04 -6.27
N ASN A 508 -9.18 -0.18 -5.54
CA ASN A 508 -9.16 -0.26 -4.07
C ASN A 508 -8.67 -1.62 -3.56
N GLN A 509 -9.16 -2.72 -4.14
CA GLN A 509 -8.76 -4.08 -3.74
C GLN A 509 -7.32 -4.41 -4.13
N ASP A 510 -6.83 -3.84 -5.23
CA ASP A 510 -5.43 -3.90 -5.66
C ASP A 510 -4.52 -3.07 -4.74
N LYS A 511 -4.94 -1.90 -4.24
CA LYS A 511 -4.14 -1.11 -3.29
C LYS A 511 -3.77 -1.92 -2.03
N GLU A 512 -4.75 -2.53 -1.36
CA GLU A 512 -4.45 -3.37 -0.19
C GLU A 512 -3.55 -4.56 -0.54
N ALA A 513 -3.73 -5.16 -1.73
CA ALA A 513 -2.90 -6.27 -2.17
C ALA A 513 -1.45 -5.83 -2.45
N LYS A 514 -1.25 -4.64 -3.04
CA LYS A 514 0.05 -3.98 -3.22
C LYS A 514 0.74 -3.74 -1.88
N GLU A 515 0.02 -3.23 -0.88
CA GLU A 515 0.57 -3.03 0.47
C GLU A 515 0.93 -4.36 1.17
N ILE A 516 0.09 -5.41 1.05
CA ILE A 516 0.41 -6.77 1.56
C ILE A 516 1.66 -7.34 0.91
N ARG A 517 1.78 -7.25 -0.43
CA ARG A 517 2.96 -7.72 -1.18
C ARG A 517 4.20 -6.94 -0.76
N TYR A 518 4.12 -5.61 -0.70
CA TYR A 518 5.19 -4.71 -0.28
C TYR A 518 5.73 -5.06 1.11
N TYR A 519 4.89 -5.05 2.16
CA TYR A 519 5.35 -5.32 3.51
C TYR A 519 5.87 -6.76 3.68
N SER A 520 5.28 -7.75 2.98
CA SER A 520 5.77 -9.14 3.01
C SER A 520 7.17 -9.28 2.43
N ARG A 521 7.45 -8.63 1.27
CA ARG A 521 8.80 -8.59 0.66
C ARG A 521 9.80 -7.90 1.59
N TRP A 522 9.40 -6.78 2.19
CA TRP A 522 10.26 -6.00 3.09
C TRP A 522 10.59 -6.71 4.41
N ILE A 523 9.68 -7.49 4.99
CA ILE A 523 10.00 -8.33 6.17
C ILE A 523 11.05 -9.38 5.81
N LEU A 524 10.89 -10.07 4.67
CA LEU A 524 11.83 -11.09 4.22
C LEU A 524 13.23 -10.49 3.98
N GLN A 525 13.31 -9.30 3.35
CA GLN A 525 14.56 -8.55 3.21
C GLN A 525 15.20 -8.20 4.57
N LEU A 526 14.46 -7.61 5.50
CA LEU A 526 15.01 -7.18 6.80
C LEU A 526 15.56 -8.36 7.61
N ILE A 527 14.97 -9.55 7.45
CA ILE A 527 15.46 -10.79 8.07
C ILE A 527 16.72 -11.30 7.34
N HIS A 528 16.76 -11.28 6.00
CA HIS A 528 17.97 -11.60 5.22
C HIS A 528 19.15 -10.71 5.64
N GLU A 529 18.95 -9.39 5.77
CA GLU A 529 20.00 -8.44 6.19
C GLU A 529 20.60 -8.71 7.59
N LYS A 530 20.02 -9.60 8.41
CA LYS A 530 20.44 -9.87 9.80
C LYS A 530 20.52 -11.37 10.17
N ASN A 531 20.34 -12.25 9.19
CA ASN A 531 20.30 -13.72 9.33
C ASN A 531 21.54 -14.34 9.99
N ASP A 532 21.40 -15.60 10.42
CA ASP A 532 22.50 -16.55 10.66
C ASP A 532 22.26 -17.85 9.86
N ASP A 533 23.11 -18.87 10.05
CA ASP A 533 23.06 -20.12 9.27
C ASP A 533 21.68 -20.76 9.23
N GLU A 534 20.98 -20.84 10.37
CA GLU A 534 19.66 -21.47 10.48
C GLU A 534 18.61 -20.68 9.68
N ILE A 535 18.60 -19.36 9.85
CA ILE A 535 17.68 -18.47 9.16
C ILE A 535 17.95 -18.46 7.64
N GLN A 536 19.21 -18.57 7.23
CA GLN A 536 19.58 -18.61 5.81
C GLN A 536 19.16 -19.92 5.12
N ILE A 537 19.23 -21.05 5.82
CA ILE A 537 18.67 -22.34 5.36
C ILE A 537 17.14 -22.25 5.26
N GLN A 538 16.47 -21.62 6.23
CA GLN A 538 15.01 -21.44 6.22
C GLN A 538 14.53 -20.51 5.08
N LEU A 539 15.23 -19.42 4.81
CA LEU A 539 14.94 -18.55 3.66
C LEU A 539 15.09 -19.31 2.32
N SER A 540 16.15 -20.10 2.17
CA SER A 540 16.39 -20.93 0.98
C SER A 540 15.27 -21.94 0.75
N HIS A 541 14.96 -22.77 1.75
CA HIS A 541 13.89 -23.77 1.68
C HIS A 541 12.48 -23.18 1.54
N SER A 542 12.22 -21.98 2.07
CA SER A 542 10.90 -21.34 1.97
C SER A 542 10.61 -20.73 0.60
N GLY A 543 11.60 -20.66 -0.31
CA GLY A 543 11.43 -20.13 -1.67
C GLY A 543 11.71 -18.63 -1.82
N TYR A 544 12.48 -18.03 -0.90
CA TYR A 544 12.84 -16.60 -0.94
C TYR A 544 13.53 -16.18 -2.25
N GLY A 545 14.31 -17.06 -2.89
CA GLY A 545 14.89 -16.80 -4.21
C GLY A 545 13.86 -16.41 -5.27
N SER A 546 12.68 -17.05 -5.27
CA SER A 546 11.59 -16.68 -6.19
C SER A 546 10.95 -15.33 -5.83
N VAL A 547 10.91 -14.94 -4.56
CA VAL A 547 10.40 -13.64 -4.12
C VAL A 547 11.28 -12.51 -4.67
N LEU A 548 12.59 -12.72 -4.66
CA LEU A 548 13.54 -11.77 -5.23
C LEU A 548 13.36 -11.60 -6.74
N GLY A 549 13.20 -12.70 -7.49
CA GLY A 549 12.89 -12.66 -8.92
C GLY A 549 11.60 -11.90 -9.24
N VAL A 550 10.50 -12.30 -8.59
CA VAL A 550 9.18 -11.68 -8.75
C VAL A 550 9.18 -10.20 -8.38
N SER A 551 9.99 -9.78 -7.41
CA SER A 551 10.13 -8.36 -7.01
C SER A 551 10.83 -7.51 -8.08
N VAL A 552 11.72 -8.10 -8.89
CA VAL A 552 12.27 -7.44 -10.09
C VAL A 552 11.20 -7.38 -11.18
N ALA A 553 10.59 -8.51 -11.54
CA ALA A 553 9.63 -8.60 -12.63
C ALA A 553 8.39 -7.68 -12.45
N SER A 554 7.78 -7.70 -11.26
CA SER A 554 6.64 -6.82 -10.93
C SER A 554 6.97 -5.32 -10.96
N SER A 555 8.25 -4.97 -10.85
CA SER A 555 8.69 -3.58 -10.92
C SER A 555 8.83 -3.04 -12.35
N GLU A 556 9.02 -3.89 -13.37
CA GLU A 556 9.20 -3.44 -14.76
C GLU A 556 7.87 -3.05 -15.45
N TYR A 557 6.73 -3.63 -15.01
CA TYR A 557 5.40 -3.35 -15.59
C TYR A 557 4.73 -2.06 -15.08
N GLY A 558 5.39 -1.30 -14.21
CA GLY A 558 4.97 0.06 -13.83
C GLY A 558 3.84 0.16 -12.81
N GLU A 559 3.49 -0.94 -12.15
CA GLU A 559 2.41 -0.98 -11.13
C GLU A 559 2.90 -0.97 -9.68
N GLU A 560 4.15 -1.39 -9.41
CA GLU A 560 4.75 -1.41 -8.07
C GLU A 560 6.16 -0.79 -8.00
N GLY A 561 6.84 -0.65 -9.15
CA GLY A 561 8.28 -0.40 -9.21
C GLY A 561 8.70 1.07 -9.22
N ASN A 562 9.42 1.50 -8.18
CA ASN A 562 10.35 2.63 -8.27
C ASN A 562 11.78 2.09 -8.55
N THR A 563 12.58 2.80 -9.35
CA THR A 563 13.99 2.49 -9.64
C THR A 563 14.81 2.21 -8.37
N ASN A 564 14.45 2.79 -7.22
CA ASN A 564 15.09 2.51 -5.92
C ASN A 564 14.81 1.07 -5.41
N GLU A 565 13.58 0.58 -5.55
CA GLU A 565 13.20 -0.77 -5.09
C GLU A 565 13.81 -1.86 -6.00
N ILE A 566 13.91 -1.59 -7.31
CA ILE A 566 14.64 -2.43 -8.27
C ILE A 566 16.11 -2.53 -7.84
N ASN A 567 16.78 -1.40 -7.54
CA ASN A 567 18.17 -1.39 -7.08
C ASN A 567 18.36 -2.22 -5.81
N LYS A 568 17.52 -2.01 -4.78
CA LYS A 568 17.57 -2.80 -3.53
C LYS A 568 17.42 -4.30 -3.81
N THR A 569 16.42 -4.68 -4.59
CA THR A 569 16.16 -6.09 -4.93
C THR A 569 17.34 -6.75 -5.64
N LEU A 570 17.95 -6.06 -6.62
CA LEU A 570 19.13 -6.56 -7.33
C LEU A 570 20.37 -6.66 -6.41
N VAL A 571 20.56 -5.73 -5.48
CA VAL A 571 21.59 -5.84 -4.42
C VAL A 571 21.31 -7.05 -3.54
N ASN A 572 20.06 -7.25 -3.09
CA ASN A 572 19.67 -8.38 -2.24
C ASN A 572 19.93 -9.72 -2.94
N ILE A 573 19.62 -9.85 -4.23
CA ILE A 573 19.99 -11.04 -5.05
C ILE A 573 21.50 -11.24 -5.04
N SER A 574 22.28 -10.21 -5.36
CA SER A 574 23.73 -10.31 -5.38
C SER A 574 24.32 -10.71 -4.02
N VAL A 575 23.75 -10.21 -2.92
CA VAL A 575 24.16 -10.54 -1.55
C VAL A 575 23.75 -11.96 -1.18
N PHE A 576 22.48 -12.35 -1.39
CA PHE A 576 21.94 -13.64 -0.99
C PHE A 576 22.68 -14.83 -1.61
N TYR A 577 22.86 -14.86 -2.94
CA TYR A 577 23.57 -15.96 -3.61
C TYR A 577 25.08 -15.93 -3.31
N LYS A 578 25.67 -14.76 -3.09
CA LYS A 578 27.07 -14.63 -2.64
C LYS A 578 27.26 -15.17 -1.22
N GLU A 579 26.34 -14.90 -0.31
CA GLU A 579 26.37 -15.39 1.07
C GLU A 579 26.18 -16.91 1.14
N LEU A 580 25.24 -17.48 0.37
CA LEU A 580 25.13 -18.94 0.25
C LEU A 580 26.42 -19.59 -0.29
N TYR A 581 27.06 -18.97 -1.30
CA TYR A 581 28.23 -19.53 -1.97
C TYR A 581 29.56 -19.35 -1.21
N LEU A 582 29.77 -18.19 -0.59
CA LEU A 582 31.03 -17.81 0.06
C LEU A 582 30.96 -17.81 1.59
N GLY A 583 29.77 -17.78 2.19
CA GLY A 583 29.58 -17.49 3.61
C GLY A 583 29.82 -16.02 3.92
N ARG A 584 29.93 -15.71 5.22
CA ARG A 584 30.15 -14.37 5.76
C ARG A 584 31.06 -14.47 6.98
N GLU A 585 32.23 -13.84 6.92
CA GLU A 585 33.18 -13.83 8.04
C GLU A 585 32.70 -12.88 9.17
N LEU A 586 33.19 -13.11 10.40
CA LEU A 586 32.84 -12.31 11.57
C LEU A 586 33.47 -10.90 11.48
N ASP A 587 32.65 -9.89 11.20
CA ASP A 587 33.03 -8.48 11.30
C ASP A 587 32.71 -7.93 12.71
N ILE A 588 33.72 -7.35 13.37
CA ILE A 588 33.63 -6.87 14.76
C ILE A 588 33.08 -5.43 14.85
N ARG A 589 32.59 -4.86 13.74
CA ARG A 589 31.95 -3.53 13.72
C ARG A 589 30.53 -3.59 14.29
N HIS A 590 30.15 -2.53 15.00
CA HIS A 590 28.79 -2.38 15.51
C HIS A 590 27.77 -2.43 14.36
N ASN A 591 26.69 -3.20 14.55
CA ASN A 591 25.63 -3.50 13.57
C ASN A 591 26.03 -4.42 12.39
N ALA A 592 27.22 -5.04 12.40
CA ALA A 592 27.52 -6.13 11.48
C ALA A 592 26.59 -7.34 11.73
N PRO A 593 26.12 -8.04 10.68
CA PRO A 593 25.29 -9.23 10.83
C PRO A 593 26.14 -10.46 11.24
N PRO A 594 25.51 -11.53 11.79
CA PRO A 594 26.20 -12.75 12.22
C PRO A 594 27.11 -13.40 11.16
N PRO A 595 28.12 -14.19 11.52
CA PRO A 595 28.86 -15.00 10.55
C PRO A 595 27.94 -16.03 9.88
N LEU A 596 28.25 -16.40 8.63
CA LEU A 596 27.57 -17.45 7.86
C LEU A 596 28.59 -18.45 7.32
N GLN A 597 28.24 -19.72 7.37
CA GLN A 597 28.93 -20.80 6.68
C GLN A 597 28.53 -20.84 5.19
N ARG A 598 29.28 -21.62 4.40
CA ARG A 598 28.94 -21.90 3.01
C ARG A 598 27.88 -22.98 2.94
N LEU A 599 26.81 -22.72 2.19
CA LEU A 599 25.62 -23.58 2.08
C LEU A 599 25.41 -24.04 0.62
N PRO A 600 26.37 -24.78 0.02
CA PRO A 600 26.34 -25.11 -1.41
C PRO A 600 25.24 -26.10 -1.81
N GLN A 601 24.56 -26.74 -0.86
CA GLN A 601 23.43 -27.64 -1.11
C GLN A 601 22.14 -26.84 -1.37
N GLU A 602 21.91 -25.77 -0.59
CA GLU A 602 20.77 -24.84 -0.73
C GLU A 602 20.77 -24.10 -2.07
N LEU A 603 21.96 -23.85 -2.62
CA LEU A 603 22.19 -23.11 -3.85
C LEU A 603 21.36 -23.63 -5.04
N LYS A 604 21.20 -24.95 -5.17
CA LYS A 604 20.52 -25.54 -6.32
C LYS A 604 19.04 -25.18 -6.34
N GLN A 605 18.32 -25.54 -5.27
CA GLN A 605 16.87 -25.31 -5.18
C GLN A 605 16.53 -23.80 -5.27
N SER A 606 17.32 -22.95 -4.62
CA SER A 606 17.07 -21.50 -4.69
C SER A 606 17.43 -20.89 -6.05
N LEU A 607 18.35 -21.47 -6.83
CA LEU A 607 18.65 -21.01 -8.18
C LEU A 607 17.56 -21.43 -9.17
N GLU A 608 17.12 -22.69 -9.13
CA GLU A 608 16.03 -23.20 -9.98
C GLU A 608 14.76 -22.34 -9.81
N LEU A 609 14.41 -21.98 -8.56
CA LEU A 609 13.28 -21.08 -8.24
C LEU A 609 13.47 -19.60 -8.63
N LEU A 610 14.66 -19.18 -9.05
CA LEU A 610 14.91 -17.85 -9.62
C LEU A 610 14.95 -17.89 -11.16
N GLU A 611 15.47 -18.99 -11.72
CA GLU A 611 15.44 -19.26 -13.16
C GLU A 611 14.01 -19.35 -13.69
N GLU A 612 13.06 -19.90 -12.90
CA GLU A 612 11.63 -19.97 -13.25
C GLU A 612 10.86 -18.64 -13.12
N GLU A 613 11.28 -17.71 -12.25
CA GLU A 613 10.43 -16.60 -11.78
C GLU A 613 11.09 -15.21 -11.70
N GLY A 614 12.22 -14.99 -12.39
CA GLY A 614 12.76 -13.62 -12.53
C GLY A 614 14.11 -13.45 -13.21
N LEU A 615 14.79 -14.52 -13.63
CA LEU A 615 16.10 -14.38 -14.27
C LEU A 615 16.03 -13.68 -15.64
N GLU A 616 14.96 -13.89 -16.43
CA GLU A 616 14.79 -13.20 -17.72
C GLU A 616 14.65 -11.68 -17.55
N GLU A 617 13.99 -11.21 -16.48
CA GLU A 617 13.80 -9.79 -16.17
C GLU A 617 15.06 -9.13 -15.60
N ILE A 618 15.85 -9.86 -14.81
CA ILE A 618 17.21 -9.43 -14.43
C ILE A 618 18.07 -9.25 -15.69
N GLU A 619 17.92 -10.11 -16.71
CA GLU A 619 18.57 -9.93 -18.01
C GLU A 619 17.97 -8.80 -18.84
N GLY A 620 16.66 -8.57 -18.76
CA GLY A 620 15.97 -7.40 -19.33
C GLY A 620 16.64 -6.09 -18.91
N HIS A 621 16.90 -5.92 -17.62
CA HIS A 621 17.61 -4.77 -17.04
C HIS A 621 19.09 -4.63 -17.47
N LEU A 622 19.73 -5.65 -18.05
CA LEU A 622 21.04 -5.51 -18.70
C LEU A 622 20.94 -4.81 -20.06
N THR A 623 19.78 -4.92 -20.72
CA THR A 623 19.56 -4.46 -22.10
C THR A 623 18.85 -3.10 -22.19
N SER A 624 17.97 -2.76 -21.24
CA SER A 624 17.17 -1.52 -21.24
C SER A 624 18.02 -0.26 -20.97
N CYS A 625 18.66 0.26 -22.02
CA CYS A 625 19.52 1.43 -21.96
C CYS A 625 18.73 2.73 -22.23
N GLY A 626 18.24 3.39 -21.17
CA GLY A 626 17.44 4.62 -21.26
C GLY A 626 17.74 5.68 -20.18
N GLN A 627 18.76 6.51 -20.42
CA GLN A 627 19.14 7.68 -19.60
C GLN A 627 19.66 7.39 -18.17
N THR A 628 20.19 8.44 -17.53
CA THR A 628 21.31 8.39 -16.57
C THR A 628 21.02 7.73 -15.22
N SER A 629 19.77 7.62 -14.79
CA SER A 629 19.38 6.96 -13.53
C SER A 629 19.57 5.43 -13.54
N HIS A 630 19.67 4.81 -14.72
CA HIS A 630 19.80 3.35 -14.86
C HIS A 630 21.22 2.80 -14.66
N GLY A 631 22.22 3.65 -14.38
CA GLY A 631 23.61 3.22 -14.15
C GLY A 631 23.75 2.18 -13.04
N PHE A 632 23.25 2.50 -11.85
CA PHE A 632 23.27 1.59 -10.70
C PHE A 632 22.37 0.36 -10.91
N VAL A 633 21.23 0.49 -11.60
CA VAL A 633 20.36 -0.66 -11.91
C VAL A 633 21.13 -1.68 -12.74
N LYS A 634 21.84 -1.21 -13.77
CA LYS A 634 22.64 -2.07 -14.66
C LYS A 634 23.85 -2.67 -13.94
N GLU A 635 24.53 -1.92 -13.08
CA GLU A 635 25.63 -2.43 -12.26
C GLU A 635 25.14 -3.50 -11.27
N ASN A 636 24.02 -3.26 -10.58
CA ASN A 636 23.42 -4.20 -9.65
C ASN A 636 22.85 -5.44 -10.37
N ALA A 637 22.29 -5.31 -11.57
CA ALA A 637 21.89 -6.45 -12.41
C ALA A 637 23.11 -7.28 -12.87
N ILE A 638 24.23 -6.65 -13.20
CA ILE A 638 25.50 -7.34 -13.48
C ILE A 638 25.98 -8.07 -12.22
N ASN A 639 25.94 -7.44 -11.04
CA ASN A 639 26.35 -8.06 -9.79
C ASN A 639 25.44 -9.23 -9.36
N ALA A 640 24.12 -9.11 -9.56
CA ALA A 640 23.14 -10.17 -9.38
C ALA A 640 23.42 -11.36 -10.32
N LYS A 641 23.52 -11.10 -11.64
CA LYS A 641 23.82 -12.14 -12.64
C LYS A 641 25.20 -12.78 -12.44
N ASN A 642 26.20 -12.03 -11.98
CA ASN A 642 27.49 -12.60 -11.62
C ASN A 642 27.41 -13.49 -10.37
N ALA A 643 26.61 -13.13 -9.36
CA ALA A 643 26.41 -13.96 -8.19
C ALA A 643 25.72 -15.29 -8.54
N THR A 644 24.63 -15.25 -9.32
CA THR A 644 23.92 -16.45 -9.78
C THR A 644 24.77 -17.29 -10.73
N LEU A 645 25.46 -16.69 -11.70
CA LEU A 645 26.34 -17.42 -12.63
C LEU A 645 27.50 -18.12 -11.92
N ASN A 646 28.11 -17.50 -10.90
CA ASN A 646 29.14 -18.16 -10.08
C ASN A 646 28.59 -19.40 -9.35
N VAL A 647 27.31 -19.36 -8.94
CA VAL A 647 26.60 -20.50 -8.37
C VAL A 647 26.34 -21.59 -9.43
N SER A 648 25.79 -21.24 -10.59
CA SER A 648 25.55 -22.19 -11.70
C SER A 648 26.86 -22.87 -12.15
N LEU A 649 27.95 -22.11 -12.22
CA LEU A 649 29.29 -22.62 -12.54
C LEU A 649 29.87 -23.51 -11.42
N HIS A 650 29.57 -23.24 -10.15
CA HIS A 650 29.96 -24.16 -9.07
C HIS A 650 29.19 -25.48 -9.18
N LEU A 651 27.86 -25.42 -9.31
CA LEU A 651 26.98 -26.60 -9.42
C LEU A 651 27.31 -27.47 -10.64
N SER A 652 27.75 -26.90 -11.77
CA SER A 652 28.18 -27.66 -12.95
C SER A 652 29.59 -28.27 -12.84
N ASN A 653 30.40 -27.85 -11.86
CA ASN A 653 31.74 -28.40 -11.59
C ASN A 653 31.79 -29.36 -10.38
N VAL A 654 30.72 -29.44 -9.58
CA VAL A 654 30.57 -30.49 -8.56
C VAL A 654 30.13 -31.78 -9.25
N PRO A 655 30.89 -32.90 -9.15
CA PRO A 655 30.49 -34.16 -9.75
C PRO A 655 29.21 -34.68 -9.09
N HIS A 656 28.23 -35.10 -9.89
CA HIS A 656 27.00 -35.70 -9.37
C HIS A 656 27.31 -36.99 -8.59
N THR A 657 26.84 -37.04 -7.33
CA THR A 657 26.94 -38.18 -6.40
C THR A 657 25.56 -38.63 -5.98
#